data_AF-A0A962X657-F1
#
_entry.id   AF-A0A962X657-F1
#
_cell.length_a   1.000
_cell.length_b   1.000
_cell.length_c   1.000
_cell.angle_alpha   90.00
_cell.angle_beta   90.00
_cell.angle_gamma   90.00
#
_symmetry.space_group_name_H-M   'P 1'
#
loop_
_entity.id
_entity.type
_entity.pdbx_description
1 polymer ?
#
loop_
_entity_poly.entity_id
_entity_poly.type
_entity_poly.pdbx_seq_one_letter_code
_entity_poly.pdbx_strand_id
1 'polypeptide(L)'
;MESTFKLSALGIQPGWDTQVVRAQLQPLLKGDPATFADIFHRLSLNEQVVLSTNLPKDKAERLLEKLTAIGLKCRMDPMALSLAPLGGGEYTCPACGHRQPRSFDDTPDICERCGIVGRNYESASDLKRLVEIERQRLQAIKDRAEAKTTKSAEDKTREQHEKLRAIAQRQVEKELGITPMVKLKAKLKSLHEQNVLIPIFGGSTAAIIGIGLLVWQLVLTPSKTIVTASTAKPPPQPAGLQITVKPAPDAVFKVEGSTPSATTAGAPGMTVAAADSPAESEQGALAANAATSNATPATESLNTPPVNSALTQPQSLLDVNQLALARPAAGNTNVPGALGAAGQSSARYPQIMNNLALYQISIGNVDAATGSVDQVVKWLGNQKNRLSNSQLDQLNRFQVDIRARIASQYFKRQEPAIAQTQWFQATDLANSIVTPSERAQAFSKLARTLHEVQASTAKDYFSRALETTRLVADPMGQVVALSAVGRDLARTGRRQQSQDLFGRATLAIEALKAPSDRLVALAILAKHRAEGGDTTTAKSLLSTLAKQMESFRGQFPETLAQHRAEAFSALALNLAILRETAAAQSEFTAAFNQAEALTEPEMRANALFYLAQDLALAGDRQAAAKLAAAVTSKD
;
A
#
# COMPACT_ATOMS: atom_id res chain seq x y z
N MET A 1 -15.91 -20.48 -19.22
CA MET A 1 -16.40 -19.23 -19.85
C MET A 1 -15.20 -18.51 -20.43
N GLU A 2 -15.33 -17.87 -21.58
CA GLU A 2 -14.26 -17.00 -22.11
C GLU A 2 -14.10 -15.76 -21.22
N SER A 3 -12.87 -15.23 -21.13
CA SER A 3 -12.60 -14.00 -20.38
C SER A 3 -13.08 -12.77 -21.16
N THR A 4 -14.05 -12.07 -20.59
CA THR A 4 -14.61 -10.82 -21.13
C THR A 4 -13.94 -9.59 -20.53
N PHE A 5 -13.73 -8.57 -21.36
CA PHE A 5 -13.03 -7.33 -21.03
C PHE A 5 -13.91 -6.10 -21.33
N LYS A 6 -13.65 -5.02 -20.59
CA LYS A 6 -14.13 -3.65 -20.89
C LYS A 6 -12.96 -2.82 -21.41
N LEU A 7 -13.24 -1.95 -22.38
CA LEU A 7 -12.29 -1.00 -22.92
C LEU A 7 -12.72 0.41 -22.51
N SER A 8 -11.81 1.15 -21.89
CA SER A 8 -12.00 2.57 -21.53
C SER A 8 -10.97 3.44 -22.23
N ALA A 9 -11.35 4.67 -22.58
CA ALA A 9 -10.40 5.74 -22.86
C ALA A 9 -10.31 6.67 -21.64
N LEU A 10 -9.11 7.21 -21.42
CA LEU A 10 -8.69 8.02 -20.26
C LEU A 10 -8.23 9.42 -20.70
N GLY A 11 -8.84 9.93 -21.77
CA GLY A 11 -8.41 11.14 -22.48
C GLY A 11 -7.56 10.90 -23.74
N ILE A 12 -6.95 11.98 -24.22
CA ILE A 12 -6.16 12.05 -25.45
C ILE A 12 -4.66 12.06 -25.11
N GLN A 13 -3.83 11.44 -25.95
CA GLN A 13 -2.37 11.44 -25.76
C GLN A 13 -1.78 12.84 -26.01
N PRO A 14 -0.82 13.31 -25.18
CA PRO A 14 -0.15 14.59 -25.40
C PRO A 14 0.52 14.66 -26.79
N GLY A 15 0.34 15.79 -27.48
CA GLY A 15 0.94 16.03 -28.80
C GLY A 15 0.11 15.59 -30.01
N TRP A 16 -1.06 14.97 -29.80
CA TRP A 16 -2.01 14.67 -30.88
C TRP A 16 -3.00 15.82 -31.12
N ASP A 17 -3.38 16.04 -32.38
CA ASP A 17 -4.41 17.02 -32.74
C ASP A 17 -5.82 16.48 -32.41
N THR A 18 -6.47 17.11 -31.44
CA THR A 18 -7.84 16.85 -30.99
C THR A 18 -8.86 16.71 -32.14
N GLN A 19 -8.75 17.50 -33.21
CA GLN A 19 -9.69 17.41 -34.34
C GLN A 19 -9.42 16.17 -35.21
N VAL A 20 -8.16 15.77 -35.38
CA VAL A 20 -7.80 14.53 -36.07
C VAL A 20 -8.27 13.31 -35.27
N VAL A 21 -8.07 13.31 -33.95
CA VAL A 21 -8.59 12.27 -33.04
C VAL A 21 -10.12 12.20 -33.13
N ARG A 22 -10.81 13.35 -33.15
CA ARG A 22 -12.28 13.42 -33.32
C ARG A 22 -12.74 12.78 -34.63
N ALA A 23 -12.14 13.18 -35.75
CA ALA A 23 -12.50 12.69 -37.08
C ALA A 23 -12.26 11.18 -37.25
N GLN A 24 -11.19 10.64 -36.66
CA GLN A 24 -10.88 9.21 -36.73
C GLN A 24 -11.66 8.35 -35.72
N LEU A 25 -12.07 8.92 -34.57
CA LEU A 25 -12.87 8.21 -33.57
C LEU A 25 -14.36 8.12 -33.96
N GLN A 26 -14.92 9.15 -34.60
CA GLN A 26 -16.33 9.21 -34.97
C GLN A 26 -16.85 7.97 -35.74
N PRO A 27 -16.17 7.44 -36.79
CA PRO A 27 -16.62 6.23 -37.49
C PRO A 27 -16.44 4.91 -36.71
N LEU A 28 -15.74 4.92 -35.57
CA LEU A 28 -15.51 3.72 -34.75
C LEU A 28 -16.53 3.52 -33.63
N LEU A 29 -17.30 4.56 -33.28
CA LEU A 29 -18.32 4.51 -32.24
C LEU A 29 -19.72 4.43 -32.86
N LYS A 30 -20.56 3.52 -32.33
CA LYS A 30 -21.97 3.41 -32.71
C LYS A 30 -22.82 4.25 -31.75
N GLY A 31 -23.53 5.23 -32.29
CA GLY A 31 -24.41 6.12 -31.55
C GLY A 31 -24.94 7.23 -32.45
N ASP A 32 -25.72 8.16 -31.90
CA ASP A 32 -26.07 9.39 -32.59
C ASP A 32 -24.94 10.45 -32.48
N PRO A 33 -24.96 11.53 -33.28
CA PRO A 33 -23.92 12.56 -33.24
C PRO A 33 -23.85 13.33 -31.90
N ALA A 34 -24.94 13.36 -31.13
CA ALA A 34 -25.01 14.06 -29.85
C ALA A 34 -24.28 13.27 -28.74
N THR A 35 -24.54 11.96 -28.67
CA THR A 35 -23.84 11.02 -27.79
C THR A 35 -22.34 10.98 -28.09
N PHE A 36 -21.97 11.03 -29.38
CA PHE A 36 -20.56 11.17 -29.77
C PHE A 36 -19.96 12.51 -29.30
N ALA A 37 -20.71 13.62 -29.39
CA ALA A 37 -20.23 14.93 -28.97
C ALA A 37 -19.98 14.99 -27.45
N ASP A 38 -20.85 14.42 -26.61
CA ASP A 38 -20.63 14.29 -25.16
C ASP A 38 -19.41 13.42 -24.84
N ILE A 39 -19.35 12.19 -25.37
CA ILE A 39 -18.22 11.27 -25.19
C ILE A 39 -16.91 11.96 -25.55
N PHE A 40 -16.87 12.68 -26.68
CA PHE A 40 -15.67 13.38 -27.11
C PHE A 40 -15.33 14.60 -26.24
N HIS A 41 -16.33 15.35 -25.76
CA HIS A 41 -16.12 16.47 -24.85
C HIS A 41 -15.47 15.99 -23.54
N ARG A 42 -16.02 14.93 -22.94
CA ARG A 42 -15.51 14.31 -21.71
C ARG A 42 -14.09 13.75 -21.89
N LEU A 43 -13.80 13.13 -23.04
CA LEU A 43 -12.44 12.71 -23.39
C LEU A 43 -11.47 13.89 -23.59
N SER A 44 -11.95 15.04 -24.09
CA SER A 44 -11.14 16.26 -24.22
C SER A 44 -10.77 16.85 -22.84
N LEU A 45 -11.60 16.62 -21.82
CA LEU A 45 -11.34 16.95 -20.42
C LEU A 45 -10.47 15.90 -19.69
N ASN A 46 -10.02 14.84 -20.39
CA ASN A 46 -9.33 13.67 -19.85
C ASN A 46 -10.13 12.86 -18.81
N GLU A 47 -11.45 12.88 -18.88
CA GLU A 47 -12.29 11.97 -18.10
C GLU A 47 -12.18 10.52 -18.60
N GLN A 48 -12.44 9.56 -17.71
CA GLN A 48 -12.61 8.16 -18.12
C GLN A 48 -14.00 7.96 -18.75
N VAL A 49 -14.00 7.42 -19.98
CA VAL A 49 -15.20 6.98 -20.69
C VAL A 49 -15.04 5.51 -21.08
N VAL A 50 -16.03 4.68 -20.74
CA VAL A 50 -16.09 3.27 -21.17
C VAL A 50 -16.60 3.24 -22.62
N LEU A 51 -15.76 2.76 -23.54
CA LEU A 51 -16.07 2.70 -24.97
C LEU A 51 -16.75 1.37 -25.35
N SER A 52 -16.47 0.29 -24.62
CA SER A 52 -17.06 -1.02 -24.89
C SER A 52 -16.96 -1.96 -23.68
N THR A 53 -17.83 -2.98 -23.63
CA THR A 53 -17.89 -4.02 -22.59
C THR A 53 -18.20 -5.38 -23.22
N ASN A 54 -18.01 -6.46 -22.45
CA ASN A 54 -18.23 -7.85 -22.85
C ASN A 54 -17.42 -8.27 -24.10
N LEU A 55 -16.24 -7.69 -24.31
CA LEU A 55 -15.34 -8.03 -25.40
C LEU A 55 -14.52 -9.29 -25.06
N PRO A 56 -14.52 -10.34 -25.90
CA PRO A 56 -13.50 -11.40 -25.84
C PRO A 56 -12.09 -10.80 -25.99
N LYS A 57 -11.11 -11.39 -25.30
CA LYS A 57 -9.71 -10.91 -25.24
C LYS A 57 -9.18 -10.39 -26.58
N ASP A 58 -9.14 -11.23 -27.61
CA ASP A 58 -8.58 -10.89 -28.92
C ASP A 58 -9.28 -9.72 -29.62
N LYS A 59 -10.56 -9.46 -29.30
CA LYS A 59 -11.30 -8.31 -29.83
C LYS A 59 -10.98 -7.05 -29.02
N ALA A 60 -10.80 -7.17 -27.70
CA ALA A 60 -10.39 -6.08 -26.84
C ALA A 60 -8.95 -5.61 -27.15
N GLU A 61 -8.00 -6.53 -27.37
CA GLU A 61 -6.62 -6.20 -27.73
C GLU A 61 -6.52 -5.50 -29.09
N ARG A 62 -7.21 -6.02 -30.13
CA ARG A 62 -7.28 -5.38 -31.46
C ARG A 62 -8.02 -4.04 -31.48
N LEU A 63 -8.92 -3.79 -30.52
CA LEU A 63 -9.57 -2.47 -30.35
C LEU A 63 -8.68 -1.51 -29.57
N LEU A 64 -8.00 -1.99 -28.53
CA LEU A 64 -7.00 -1.23 -27.76
C LEU A 64 -5.93 -0.65 -28.68
N GLU A 65 -5.28 -1.52 -29.47
CA GLU A 65 -4.22 -1.16 -30.42
C GLU A 65 -4.70 -0.07 -31.40
N LYS A 66 -5.83 -0.29 -32.08
CA LYS A 66 -6.41 0.67 -33.04
C LYS A 66 -6.72 2.02 -32.41
N LEU A 67 -7.32 2.05 -31.22
CA LEU A 67 -7.68 3.30 -30.57
C LEU A 67 -6.44 4.03 -30.01
N THR A 68 -5.41 3.32 -29.56
CA THR A 68 -4.12 3.94 -29.22
C THR A 68 -3.37 4.49 -30.43
N ALA A 69 -3.49 3.86 -31.60
CA ALA A 69 -2.92 4.34 -32.87
C ALA A 69 -3.64 5.58 -33.43
N ILE A 70 -4.83 5.90 -32.90
CA ILE A 70 -5.63 7.10 -33.18
C ILE A 70 -5.38 8.19 -32.12
N GLY A 71 -4.41 8.01 -31.22
CA GLY A 71 -4.03 9.00 -30.21
C GLY A 71 -4.88 9.02 -28.94
N LEU A 72 -5.75 8.03 -28.71
CA LEU A 72 -6.44 7.89 -27.42
C LEU A 72 -5.55 7.23 -26.37
N LYS A 73 -5.72 7.62 -25.11
CA LYS A 73 -5.10 6.97 -23.95
C LYS A 73 -6.01 5.86 -23.44
N CYS A 74 -5.99 4.69 -24.06
CA CYS A 74 -6.90 3.58 -23.72
C CYS A 74 -6.36 2.62 -22.65
N ARG A 75 -7.28 1.94 -21.95
CA ARG A 75 -7.02 0.88 -20.98
C ARG A 75 -8.01 -0.27 -21.19
N MET A 76 -7.51 -1.50 -21.12
CA MET A 76 -8.31 -2.74 -21.16
C MET A 76 -8.35 -3.34 -19.75
N ASP A 77 -9.55 -3.54 -19.21
CA ASP A 77 -9.74 -4.16 -17.89
C ASP A 77 -10.53 -5.48 -18.04
N PRO A 78 -10.18 -6.57 -17.34
CA PRO A 78 -11.03 -7.76 -17.27
C PRO A 78 -12.34 -7.44 -16.52
N MET A 79 -13.45 -8.04 -16.93
CA MET A 79 -14.76 -7.83 -16.29
C MET A 79 -15.10 -8.88 -15.22
N ALA A 80 -14.55 -10.09 -15.34
CA ALA A 80 -14.47 -11.03 -14.25
C ALA A 80 -13.17 -10.80 -13.47
N LEU A 81 -13.21 -10.79 -12.14
CA LEU A 81 -12.00 -10.96 -11.35
C LEU A 81 -11.52 -12.40 -11.52
N SER A 82 -10.24 -12.60 -11.86
CA SER A 82 -9.59 -13.86 -11.54
C SER A 82 -8.08 -13.75 -11.33
N LEU A 83 -7.54 -14.51 -10.38
CA LEU A 83 -6.10 -14.80 -10.27
C LEU A 83 -5.69 -16.07 -11.06
N ALA A 84 -6.61 -16.70 -11.79
CA ALA A 84 -6.31 -17.95 -12.48
C ALA A 84 -5.36 -17.75 -13.70
N PRO A 85 -4.40 -18.65 -13.93
CA PRO A 85 -4.08 -19.82 -13.11
C PRO A 85 -3.08 -19.49 -11.98
N LEU A 86 -3.53 -19.56 -10.73
CA LEU A 86 -2.63 -19.74 -9.59
C LEU A 86 -1.90 -21.08 -9.77
N GLY A 87 -0.58 -21.00 -9.94
CA GLY A 87 0.26 -22.07 -10.48
C GLY A 87 0.07 -22.28 -11.99
N GLY A 88 1.13 -22.09 -12.78
CA GLY A 88 1.12 -22.35 -14.24
C GLY A 88 1.08 -21.13 -15.16
N GLY A 89 1.72 -20.01 -14.78
CA GLY A 89 2.03 -18.94 -15.73
C GLY A 89 3.21 -19.30 -16.63
N GLU A 90 3.16 -18.94 -17.92
CA GLU A 90 4.32 -19.06 -18.82
C GLU A 90 5.44 -18.09 -18.39
N TYR A 91 6.59 -18.63 -18.00
CA TYR A 91 7.83 -17.87 -18.02
C TYR A 91 8.25 -17.67 -19.48
N THR A 92 8.34 -16.42 -19.92
CA THR A 92 8.97 -16.07 -21.20
C THR A 92 10.39 -15.57 -20.92
N CYS A 93 11.40 -16.29 -21.40
CA CYS A 93 12.79 -15.96 -21.14
C CYS A 93 13.17 -14.59 -21.75
N PRO A 94 13.62 -13.60 -20.95
CA PRO A 94 13.93 -12.24 -21.43
C PRO A 94 15.19 -12.16 -22.30
N ALA A 95 15.94 -13.27 -22.45
CA ALA A 95 17.14 -13.36 -23.28
C ALA A 95 16.92 -14.07 -24.63
N CYS A 96 15.91 -14.95 -24.75
CA CYS A 96 15.70 -15.75 -25.98
C CYS A 96 14.22 -15.93 -26.41
N GLY A 97 13.26 -15.34 -25.68
CA GLY A 97 11.83 -15.39 -26.01
C GLY A 97 11.16 -16.77 -25.86
N HIS A 98 11.87 -17.78 -25.36
CA HIS A 98 11.32 -19.11 -25.11
C HIS A 98 10.27 -19.08 -24.01
N ARG A 99 9.12 -19.74 -24.25
CA ARG A 99 8.03 -19.93 -23.30
C ARG A 99 8.09 -21.33 -22.70
N GLN A 100 7.98 -21.41 -21.39
CA GLN A 100 7.99 -22.64 -20.59
C GLN A 100 7.13 -22.42 -19.31
N PRO A 101 6.74 -23.48 -18.58
CA PRO A 101 6.17 -23.32 -17.24
C PRO A 101 7.16 -22.63 -16.29
N ARG A 102 6.65 -21.87 -15.32
CA ARG A 102 7.43 -21.48 -14.13
C ARG A 102 7.75 -22.68 -13.24
N SER A 103 8.89 -22.64 -12.57
CA SER A 103 9.20 -23.61 -11.52
C SER A 103 8.29 -23.41 -10.29
N PHE A 104 7.95 -24.50 -9.61
CA PHE A 104 7.10 -24.50 -8.41
C PHE A 104 7.89 -24.62 -7.10
N ASP A 105 9.09 -25.22 -7.15
CA ASP A 105 9.82 -25.69 -5.95
C ASP A 105 10.95 -24.73 -5.54
N ASP A 106 10.65 -23.42 -5.52
CA ASP A 106 11.51 -22.25 -5.21
C ASP A 106 12.88 -22.17 -5.92
N THR A 107 13.17 -23.11 -6.82
CA THR A 107 14.29 -23.05 -7.74
C THR A 107 14.12 -21.87 -8.70
N PRO A 108 15.20 -21.17 -9.08
CA PRO A 108 15.09 -20.03 -10.00
C PRO A 108 14.54 -20.47 -11.36
N ASP A 109 13.71 -19.63 -12.00
CA ASP A 109 13.28 -19.81 -13.40
C ASP A 109 14.52 -19.84 -14.32
N ILE A 110 15.07 -21.03 -14.55
CA ILE A 110 16.14 -21.33 -15.51
C ILE A 110 15.48 -21.59 -16.86
N CYS A 111 15.90 -20.86 -17.89
CA CYS A 111 15.41 -21.11 -19.24
C CYS A 111 15.90 -22.47 -19.77
N GLU A 112 15.00 -23.41 -20.04
CA GLU A 112 15.32 -24.75 -20.58
C GLU A 112 16.10 -24.67 -21.90
N ARG A 113 15.83 -23.64 -22.71
CA ARG A 113 16.45 -23.42 -24.02
C ARG A 113 17.85 -22.78 -23.97
N CYS A 114 18.19 -22.02 -22.91
CA CYS A 114 19.44 -21.24 -22.90
C CYS A 114 20.16 -21.12 -21.54
N GLY A 115 19.71 -21.83 -20.50
CA GLY A 115 20.33 -21.89 -19.17
C GLY A 115 20.28 -20.58 -18.35
N ILE A 116 19.66 -19.52 -18.85
CA ILE A 116 19.65 -18.21 -18.19
C ILE A 116 18.61 -18.18 -17.07
N VAL A 117 19.07 -17.82 -15.86
CA VAL A 117 18.25 -17.58 -14.67
C VAL A 117 17.55 -16.22 -14.77
N GLY A 118 16.22 -16.19 -14.85
CA GLY A 118 15.42 -14.96 -14.99
C GLY A 118 15.67 -13.94 -13.88
N ARG A 119 15.61 -14.37 -12.61
CA ARG A 119 15.76 -13.54 -11.39
C ARG A 119 17.11 -12.78 -11.34
N ASN A 120 18.14 -13.31 -12.01
CA ASN A 120 19.48 -12.72 -12.10
C ASN A 120 19.70 -11.90 -13.38
N TYR A 121 18.91 -12.14 -14.43
CA TYR A 121 19.00 -11.41 -15.68
C TYR A 121 18.39 -10.00 -15.57
N GLU A 122 17.20 -9.89 -14.98
CA GLU A 122 16.48 -8.62 -14.82
C GLU A 122 17.32 -7.64 -13.99
N SER A 123 17.71 -8.05 -12.78
CA SER A 123 18.54 -7.28 -11.84
C SER A 123 19.91 -6.87 -12.43
N ALA A 124 20.58 -7.75 -13.17
CA ALA A 124 21.83 -7.41 -13.86
C ALA A 124 21.60 -6.46 -15.07
N SER A 125 20.45 -6.53 -15.73
CA SER A 125 20.11 -5.67 -16.88
C SER A 125 19.76 -4.25 -16.44
N ASP A 126 19.00 -4.09 -15.35
CA ASP A 126 18.67 -2.78 -14.79
C ASP A 126 19.88 -2.10 -14.14
N LEU A 127 20.74 -2.85 -13.45
CA LEU A 127 22.01 -2.31 -12.95
C LEU A 127 22.89 -1.78 -14.10
N LYS A 128 23.00 -2.51 -15.22
CA LYS A 128 23.72 -2.04 -16.41
C LYS A 128 23.08 -0.78 -17.02
N ARG A 129 21.75 -0.73 -17.10
CA ARG A 129 21.00 0.45 -17.58
C ARG A 129 21.27 1.67 -16.71
N LEU A 130 21.22 1.53 -15.38
CA LEU A 130 21.47 2.62 -14.43
C LEU A 130 22.94 3.09 -14.47
N VAL A 131 23.90 2.17 -14.55
CA VAL A 131 25.33 2.50 -14.69
C VAL A 131 25.61 3.27 -15.99
N GLU A 132 24.94 2.93 -17.09
CA GLU A 132 25.10 3.64 -18.37
C GLU A 132 24.44 5.03 -18.35
N ILE A 133 23.27 5.18 -17.70
CA ILE A 133 22.62 6.48 -17.48
C ILE A 133 23.52 7.42 -16.66
N GLU A 134 24.08 6.93 -15.55
CA GLU A 134 24.94 7.78 -14.70
C GLU A 134 26.31 8.04 -15.34
N ARG A 135 26.84 7.11 -16.16
CA ARG A 135 28.02 7.36 -17.03
C ARG A 135 27.76 8.52 -17.98
N GLN A 136 26.63 8.52 -18.69
CA GLN A 136 26.27 9.59 -19.63
C GLN A 136 26.10 10.94 -18.91
N ARG A 137 25.49 10.92 -17.71
CA ARG A 137 25.36 12.10 -16.85
C ARG A 137 26.70 12.67 -16.41
N LEU A 138 27.63 11.82 -15.96
CA LEU A 138 28.97 12.22 -15.53
C LEU A 138 29.82 12.74 -16.71
N GLN A 139 29.72 12.11 -17.88
CA GLN A 139 30.39 12.60 -19.10
C GLN A 139 29.86 14.00 -19.48
N ALA A 140 28.53 14.20 -19.51
CA ALA A 140 27.94 15.51 -19.80
C ALA A 140 28.30 16.60 -18.76
N ILE A 141 28.62 16.23 -17.52
CA ILE A 141 29.17 17.15 -16.51
C ILE A 141 30.64 17.50 -16.83
N LYS A 142 31.45 16.49 -17.19
CA LYS A 142 32.85 16.68 -17.59
C LYS A 142 32.97 17.57 -18.82
N ASP A 143 32.22 17.29 -19.89
CA ASP A 143 32.24 18.06 -21.14
C ASP A 143 31.87 19.54 -20.89
N ARG A 144 30.91 19.79 -19.97
CA ARG A 144 30.51 21.15 -19.55
C ARG A 144 31.54 21.84 -18.66
N ALA A 145 32.42 21.10 -17.98
CA ALA A 145 33.53 21.67 -17.24
C ALA A 145 34.68 22.04 -18.19
N GLU A 146 35.03 21.14 -19.10
CA GLU A 146 36.07 21.35 -20.11
C GLU A 146 35.70 22.49 -21.07
N ALA A 147 34.45 22.55 -21.55
CA ALA A 147 33.96 23.66 -22.37
C ALA A 147 33.96 25.04 -21.65
N LYS A 148 33.99 25.07 -20.31
CA LYS A 148 34.17 26.31 -19.54
C LYS A 148 35.64 26.69 -19.40
N THR A 149 36.54 25.72 -19.23
CA THR A 149 37.98 26.01 -19.10
C THR A 149 38.59 26.39 -20.44
N THR A 150 38.23 25.75 -21.55
CA THR A 150 38.67 26.15 -22.90
C THR A 150 38.21 27.56 -23.23
N LYS A 151 36.92 27.85 -23.09
CA LYS A 151 36.38 29.19 -23.35
C LYS A 151 37.02 30.27 -22.47
N SER A 152 37.24 29.99 -21.18
CA SER A 152 37.94 30.94 -20.30
C SER A 152 39.41 31.15 -20.66
N ALA A 153 40.07 30.20 -21.34
CA ALA A 153 41.41 30.39 -21.88
C ALA A 153 41.38 31.20 -23.19
N GLU A 154 40.46 30.87 -24.11
CA GLU A 154 40.25 31.60 -25.36
C GLU A 154 39.94 33.09 -25.09
N ASP A 155 38.96 33.40 -24.22
CA ASP A 155 38.59 34.77 -23.88
C ASP A 155 39.78 35.57 -23.30
N LYS A 156 40.64 34.94 -22.48
CA LYS A 156 41.87 35.57 -21.96
C LYS A 156 42.90 35.86 -23.05
N THR A 157 43.14 34.91 -23.97
CA THR A 157 44.06 35.14 -25.09
C THR A 157 43.54 36.24 -26.02
N ARG A 158 42.22 36.29 -26.26
CA ARG A 158 41.57 37.33 -27.06
C ARG A 158 41.75 38.72 -26.43
N GLU A 159 41.56 38.85 -25.12
CA GLU A 159 41.79 40.10 -24.39
C GLU A 159 43.26 40.55 -24.44
N GLN A 160 44.22 39.62 -24.36
CA GLN A 160 45.65 39.91 -24.53
C GLN A 160 45.98 40.40 -25.95
N HIS A 161 45.46 39.71 -26.98
CA HIS A 161 45.64 40.13 -28.37
C HIS A 161 45.00 41.50 -28.67
N GLU A 162 43.87 41.83 -28.04
CA GLU A 162 43.24 43.15 -28.16
C GLU A 162 44.06 44.26 -27.49
N LYS A 163 44.60 44.00 -26.28
CA LYS A 163 45.53 44.92 -25.59
C LYS A 163 46.81 45.15 -26.40
N LEU A 164 47.39 44.11 -27.01
CA LEU A 164 48.56 44.24 -27.89
C LEU A 164 48.24 45.06 -29.15
N ARG A 165 47.08 44.85 -29.79
CA ARG A 165 46.62 45.67 -30.92
C ARG A 165 46.45 47.14 -30.55
N ALA A 166 45.89 47.43 -29.38
CA ALA A 166 45.72 48.81 -28.89
C ALA A 166 47.07 49.50 -28.61
N ILE A 167 48.11 48.76 -28.19
CA ILE A 167 49.48 49.29 -28.04
C ILE A 167 50.11 49.55 -29.42
N ALA A 168 50.04 48.59 -30.34
CA ALA A 168 50.60 48.72 -31.68
C ALA A 168 49.97 49.90 -32.46
N GLN A 169 48.64 50.08 -32.38
CA GLN A 169 47.95 51.24 -32.95
C GLN A 169 48.49 52.56 -32.40
N ARG A 170 48.73 52.66 -31.08
CA ARG A 170 49.30 53.86 -30.44
C ARG A 170 50.77 54.12 -30.80
N GLN A 171 51.51 53.13 -31.28
CA GLN A 171 52.87 53.31 -31.81
C GLN A 171 52.80 53.83 -33.26
N VAL A 172 52.04 53.15 -34.12
CA VAL A 172 51.81 53.55 -35.52
C VAL A 172 51.22 54.97 -35.62
N GLU A 173 50.32 55.36 -34.71
CA GLU A 173 49.76 56.71 -34.66
C GLU A 173 50.79 57.80 -34.31
N LYS A 174 51.84 57.46 -33.54
CA LYS A 174 52.95 58.37 -33.23
C LYS A 174 53.92 58.48 -34.41
N GLU A 175 54.26 57.35 -35.04
CA GLU A 175 55.18 57.30 -36.18
C GLU A 175 54.60 57.97 -37.43
N LEU A 176 53.28 57.86 -37.66
CA LEU A 176 52.57 58.53 -38.74
C LEU A 176 52.11 59.96 -38.41
N GLY A 177 52.45 60.50 -37.22
CA GLY A 177 52.14 61.88 -36.84
C GLY A 177 50.64 62.23 -36.74
N ILE A 178 49.76 61.25 -36.54
CA ILE A 178 48.32 61.42 -36.67
C ILE A 178 47.73 62.08 -35.42
N THR A 179 47.71 63.41 -35.41
CA THR A 179 47.07 64.19 -34.34
C THR A 179 45.54 63.92 -34.27
N PRO A 180 44.90 64.03 -33.08
CA PRO A 180 43.50 63.67 -32.90
C PRO A 180 42.52 64.47 -33.78
N MET A 181 42.89 65.68 -34.21
CA MET A 181 42.12 66.48 -35.18
C MET A 181 41.97 65.78 -36.53
N VAL A 182 42.97 65.00 -36.98
CA VAL A 182 42.89 64.26 -38.26
C VAL A 182 41.86 63.14 -38.17
N LYS A 183 41.84 62.38 -37.07
CA LYS A 183 40.80 61.38 -36.80
C LYS A 183 39.40 61.99 -36.74
N LEU A 184 39.26 63.16 -36.12
CA LEU A 184 37.98 63.87 -36.04
C LEU A 184 37.49 64.32 -37.42
N LYS A 185 38.37 64.89 -38.26
CA LYS A 185 38.06 65.26 -39.66
C LYS A 185 37.66 64.05 -40.51
N ALA A 186 38.38 62.93 -40.39
CA ALA A 186 38.03 61.70 -41.11
C ALA A 186 36.64 61.17 -40.70
N LYS A 187 36.32 61.20 -39.40
CA LYS A 187 35.02 60.74 -38.89
C LYS A 187 33.87 61.66 -39.32
N LEU A 188 34.07 62.99 -39.32
CA LEU A 188 33.10 63.92 -39.92
C LEU A 188 32.90 63.67 -41.42
N LYS A 189 33.97 63.40 -42.19
CA LYS A 189 33.82 63.11 -43.63
C LYS A 189 32.99 61.84 -43.87
N SER A 190 33.22 60.78 -43.08
CA SER A 190 32.43 59.54 -43.18
C SER A 190 30.94 59.70 -42.85
N LEU A 191 30.57 60.74 -42.09
CA LEU A 191 29.17 61.09 -41.80
C LEU A 191 28.52 61.97 -42.89
N HIS A 192 29.30 62.50 -43.84
CA HIS A 192 28.81 63.35 -44.93
C HIS A 192 28.51 62.56 -46.22
N GLU A 193 29.06 61.36 -46.38
CA GLU A 193 28.88 60.52 -47.58
C GLU A 193 27.74 59.48 -47.43
N GLN A 194 27.10 59.35 -46.27
CA GLN A 194 25.89 58.51 -46.07
C GLN A 194 24.59 59.27 -46.41
N ASN A 195 24.39 59.57 -47.69
CA ASN A 195 23.11 60.11 -48.18
C ASN A 195 22.05 59.01 -48.35
N VAL A 196 21.42 58.59 -47.24
CA VAL A 196 20.15 57.83 -47.27
C VAL A 196 19.07 58.67 -46.62
N LEU A 197 18.28 59.32 -47.46
CA LEU A 197 17.19 60.22 -47.09
C LEU A 197 15.86 59.44 -47.01
N ILE A 198 15.19 59.45 -45.85
CA ILE A 198 13.71 59.55 -45.70
C ILE A 198 13.36 59.73 -44.20
N PRO A 199 12.31 60.51 -43.85
CA PRO A 199 12.48 61.42 -42.71
C PRO A 199 11.36 61.44 -41.63
N ILE A 200 11.74 62.03 -40.49
CA ILE A 200 10.93 62.93 -39.62
C ILE A 200 9.89 62.34 -38.63
N PHE A 201 10.19 62.59 -37.33
CA PHE A 201 9.35 62.94 -36.17
C PHE A 201 8.04 62.17 -35.86
N GLY A 202 7.83 61.83 -34.57
CA GLY A 202 6.56 61.25 -34.10
C GLY A 202 6.36 61.01 -32.60
N GLY A 203 6.78 61.91 -31.70
CA GLY A 203 6.22 61.95 -30.33
C GLY A 203 6.86 61.07 -29.25
N SER A 204 7.46 61.76 -28.29
CA SER A 204 7.85 61.36 -26.93
C SER A 204 6.93 60.34 -26.21
N THR A 205 7.48 59.29 -25.60
CA THR A 205 7.74 59.22 -24.13
C THR A 205 8.28 57.85 -23.65
N ALA A 206 8.84 57.89 -22.44
CA ALA A 206 9.30 56.85 -21.52
C ALA A 206 8.96 55.34 -21.72
N ALA A 207 10.00 54.53 -21.48
CA ALA A 207 10.02 53.36 -20.58
C ALA A 207 9.62 51.93 -21.04
N ILE A 208 10.59 51.03 -20.83
CA ILE A 208 10.47 49.69 -20.17
C ILE A 208 9.97 48.47 -21.00
N ILE A 209 10.83 47.42 -21.01
CA ILE A 209 10.59 45.99 -21.40
C ILE A 209 10.15 45.76 -22.86
N GLY A 210 10.66 44.80 -23.65
CA GLY A 210 11.56 43.67 -23.38
C GLY A 210 10.93 42.35 -23.89
N ILE A 211 11.72 41.45 -24.48
CA ILE A 211 11.29 40.15 -25.08
C ILE A 211 10.46 40.32 -26.39
N GLY A 212 10.55 39.50 -27.44
CA GLY A 212 11.55 38.46 -27.77
C GLY A 212 11.02 37.30 -28.66
N LEU A 213 11.84 36.88 -29.64
CA LEU A 213 11.81 35.60 -30.39
C LEU A 213 10.71 35.32 -31.46
N LEU A 214 11.05 34.33 -32.32
CA LEU A 214 10.29 33.70 -33.43
C LEU A 214 10.12 34.58 -34.70
N VAL A 215 9.92 34.05 -35.92
CA VAL A 215 9.58 32.66 -36.36
C VAL A 215 10.55 32.14 -37.44
N TRP A 216 10.46 30.85 -37.76
CA TRP A 216 11.28 30.01 -38.67
C TRP A 216 10.41 29.44 -39.82
N GLN A 217 10.95 29.14 -41.02
CA GLN A 217 10.39 28.10 -41.92
C GLN A 217 11.24 27.73 -43.17
N LEU A 218 11.26 26.41 -43.48
CA LEU A 218 11.25 25.67 -44.76
C LEU A 218 12.06 26.19 -45.99
N VAL A 219 13.00 25.49 -46.64
CA VAL A 219 13.14 24.08 -47.16
C VAL A 219 12.85 23.94 -48.67
N LEU A 220 13.84 23.43 -49.43
CA LEU A 220 13.71 22.67 -50.70
C LEU A 220 15.05 21.95 -51.03
N THR A 221 15.05 20.98 -51.95
CA THR A 221 16.15 20.02 -52.29
C THR A 221 16.54 20.13 -53.80
N PRO A 222 17.46 19.33 -54.43
CA PRO A 222 18.40 18.26 -53.99
C PRO A 222 19.91 18.66 -54.24
N SER A 223 20.97 17.91 -54.70
CA SER A 223 21.18 16.61 -55.40
C SER A 223 22.61 16.01 -55.33
N LYS A 224 22.69 14.67 -55.51
CA LYS A 224 23.73 13.82 -56.18
C LYS A 224 25.27 14.09 -56.11
N THR A 225 25.96 13.19 -55.40
CA THR A 225 27.10 12.31 -55.84
C THR A 225 28.24 12.80 -56.76
N ILE A 226 29.50 12.66 -56.29
CA ILE A 226 30.71 12.28 -57.07
C ILE A 226 31.52 11.22 -56.26
N VAL A 227 32.40 10.42 -56.90
CA VAL A 227 33.06 9.21 -56.39
C VAL A 227 34.59 9.26 -56.55
N THR A 228 35.33 8.50 -55.71
CA THR A 228 36.69 7.86 -55.81
C THR A 228 37.60 8.20 -54.61
N ALA A 229 37.97 7.26 -53.71
CA ALA A 229 38.98 6.16 -53.79
C ALA A 229 40.42 6.66 -53.48
N SER A 230 41.37 5.90 -52.88
CA SER A 230 41.46 4.44 -52.60
C SER A 230 42.47 4.09 -51.47
N THR A 231 42.54 2.79 -51.08
CA THR A 231 43.54 2.11 -50.20
C THR A 231 43.50 2.41 -48.68
N ALA A 232 43.83 1.49 -47.75
CA ALA A 232 44.42 0.14 -47.82
C ALA A 232 43.76 -0.91 -46.86
N LYS A 233 44.39 -2.08 -46.65
CA LYS A 233 43.85 -3.31 -45.98
C LYS A 233 44.42 -3.55 -44.53
N PRO A 234 44.08 -4.65 -43.79
CA PRO A 234 44.10 -4.76 -42.30
C PRO A 234 45.23 -5.72 -41.78
N PRO A 235 45.23 -6.30 -40.53
CA PRO A 235 44.40 -6.14 -39.32
C PRO A 235 45.28 -5.61 -38.12
N PRO A 236 45.47 -6.19 -36.89
CA PRO A 236 45.03 -7.43 -36.20
C PRO A 236 44.13 -7.17 -34.95
N GLN A 237 44.05 -8.14 -34.02
CA GLN A 237 43.62 -7.98 -32.61
C GLN A 237 44.81 -8.25 -31.65
N PRO A 238 44.78 -7.71 -30.42
CA PRO A 238 45.16 -8.44 -29.21
C PRO A 238 43.95 -8.57 -28.26
N ALA A 239 43.62 -9.73 -27.71
CA ALA A 239 44.38 -10.51 -26.70
C ALA A 239 44.42 -9.80 -25.32
N GLY A 240 43.86 -10.44 -24.29
CA GLY A 240 43.54 -9.81 -23.02
C GLY A 240 44.67 -9.78 -21.99
N LEU A 241 44.52 -8.93 -20.98
CA LEU A 241 45.43 -8.82 -19.84
C LEU A 241 44.77 -9.39 -18.58
N GLN A 242 45.36 -10.42 -17.97
CA GLN A 242 45.00 -10.86 -16.63
C GLN A 242 45.79 -10.05 -15.60
N ILE A 243 45.16 -9.67 -14.48
CA ILE A 243 45.87 -9.18 -13.29
C ILE A 243 45.46 -10.06 -12.11
N THR A 244 46.42 -10.81 -11.58
CA THR A 244 46.29 -11.56 -10.32
C THR A 244 46.73 -10.66 -9.17
N VAL A 245 45.98 -10.64 -8.07
CA VAL A 245 46.44 -10.06 -6.80
C VAL A 245 46.41 -11.15 -5.73
N LYS A 246 47.52 -11.29 -5.01
CA LYS A 246 47.74 -12.29 -3.95
C LYS A 246 48.14 -11.54 -2.67
N PRO A 247 47.58 -11.86 -1.49
CA PRO A 247 47.75 -11.03 -0.29
C PRO A 247 49.07 -11.25 0.45
N ALA A 248 49.47 -10.25 1.24
CA ALA A 248 50.57 -10.27 2.21
C ALA A 248 50.25 -9.30 3.40
N PRO A 249 50.88 -9.42 4.58
CA PRO A 249 50.19 -9.09 5.85
C PRO A 249 50.83 -7.97 6.72
N ASP A 250 50.17 -7.74 7.86
CA ASP A 250 50.64 -7.21 9.16
C ASP A 250 51.31 -5.82 9.29
N ALA A 251 50.60 -4.91 9.97
CA ALA A 251 51.18 -3.88 10.84
C ALA A 251 50.18 -3.47 11.95
N VAL A 252 50.64 -3.39 13.21
CA VAL A 252 49.85 -3.04 14.41
C VAL A 252 50.31 -1.69 14.96
N PHE A 253 49.43 -0.84 15.51
CA PHE A 253 49.77 0.10 16.60
C PHE A 253 48.56 0.46 17.49
N LYS A 254 48.83 1.07 18.66
CA LYS A 254 47.99 1.05 19.88
C LYS A 254 48.12 2.36 20.68
N VAL A 255 46.99 2.91 21.15
CA VAL A 255 46.83 3.91 22.24
C VAL A 255 45.42 3.64 22.84
N GLU A 256 45.13 3.41 24.13
CA GLU A 256 45.44 4.15 25.38
C GLU A 256 44.93 5.61 25.35
N GLY A 257 44.27 6.17 26.37
CA GLY A 257 43.78 5.57 27.62
C GLY A 257 43.82 6.56 28.79
N SER A 258 42.81 7.40 28.99
CA SER A 258 42.74 8.27 30.18
C SER A 258 41.35 8.84 30.52
N THR A 259 40.95 8.60 31.77
CA THR A 259 40.09 9.42 32.64
C THR A 259 40.84 9.56 33.98
N PRO A 260 40.49 10.43 34.95
CA PRO A 260 39.33 11.35 35.01
C PRO A 260 39.73 12.80 35.38
N SER A 261 38.73 13.67 35.63
CA SER A 261 38.81 14.60 36.78
C SER A 261 37.43 15.15 37.18
N ALA A 262 37.28 15.52 38.46
CA ALA A 262 36.15 16.31 38.98
C ALA A 262 36.56 17.81 39.04
N THR A 263 35.69 18.76 39.40
CA THR A 263 35.34 19.07 40.80
C THR A 263 34.19 20.09 40.88
N THR A 264 33.47 20.08 42.01
CA THR A 264 32.27 20.85 42.43
C THR A 264 32.28 22.37 42.28
N ALA A 265 31.07 22.96 42.18
CA ALA A 265 30.68 24.15 42.97
C ALA A 265 29.14 24.32 43.08
N GLY A 266 28.65 24.80 44.24
CA GLY A 266 27.45 25.66 44.32
C GLY A 266 26.08 25.06 44.71
N ALA A 267 25.74 25.14 46.00
CA ALA A 267 24.36 25.32 46.50
C ALA A 267 24.39 26.51 47.49
N PRO A 268 23.32 27.32 47.62
CA PRO A 268 22.13 26.97 48.43
C PRO A 268 20.80 27.32 47.71
N GLY A 269 19.59 27.06 48.23
CA GLY A 269 19.21 26.41 49.50
C GLY A 269 18.31 27.31 50.37
N MET A 270 16.98 27.15 50.28
CA MET A 270 16.02 27.83 51.18
C MET A 270 14.66 27.08 51.26
N THR A 271 14.17 26.87 52.48
CA THR A 271 12.80 26.40 52.84
C THR A 271 11.89 27.62 53.12
N VAL A 272 10.55 27.55 53.29
CA VAL A 272 9.81 27.04 54.47
C VAL A 272 8.27 27.01 54.21
N ALA A 273 7.61 26.01 54.79
CA ALA A 273 6.19 25.83 55.21
C ALA A 273 5.01 26.72 54.72
N ALA A 274 3.96 26.02 54.22
CA ALA A 274 2.60 25.83 54.79
C ALA A 274 1.64 27.02 55.11
N ALA A 275 0.41 26.65 55.51
CA ALA A 275 -0.81 27.45 55.75
C ALA A 275 -1.50 27.98 54.46
N ASP A 276 -2.84 28.09 54.36
CA ASP A 276 -3.91 27.68 55.30
C ASP A 276 -5.24 27.34 54.57
N SER A 277 -6.24 26.86 55.30
CA SER A 277 -7.66 26.79 54.85
C SER A 277 -8.52 27.80 55.63
N PRO A 278 -9.74 28.12 55.14
CA PRO A 278 -10.91 27.79 55.98
C PRO A 278 -12.17 27.34 55.20
N ALA A 279 -13.23 27.06 55.97
CA ALA A 279 -14.58 26.67 55.55
C ALA A 279 -15.36 27.87 54.93
N GLU A 280 -16.68 27.86 54.65
CA GLU A 280 -17.85 27.12 55.20
C GLU A 280 -19.00 27.20 54.16
N SER A 281 -19.99 26.31 54.07
CA SER A 281 -21.08 26.16 55.04
C SER A 281 -22.13 25.12 54.59
N GLU A 282 -22.96 24.64 55.53
CA GLU A 282 -24.03 23.64 55.31
C GLU A 282 -25.42 24.27 55.10
N GLN A 283 -26.38 23.53 54.53
CA GLN A 283 -27.78 23.51 55.03
C GLN A 283 -28.71 22.48 54.36
N GLY A 284 -29.65 21.95 55.17
CA GLY A 284 -31.03 21.70 54.73
C GLY A 284 -31.38 20.31 54.15
N ALA A 285 -32.06 19.49 54.95
CA ALA A 285 -32.79 18.30 54.48
C ALA A 285 -34.32 18.55 54.52
N LEU A 286 -35.11 17.75 53.76
CA LEU A 286 -36.33 17.05 54.24
C LEU A 286 -37.16 16.36 53.13
N ALA A 287 -38.13 15.55 53.59
CA ALA A 287 -39.35 15.11 52.89
C ALA A 287 -39.26 14.04 51.78
N ALA A 288 -39.30 12.80 52.26
CA ALA A 288 -39.86 11.59 51.66
C ALA A 288 -40.93 11.70 50.56
N ASN A 289 -40.99 10.65 49.73
CA ASN A 289 -42.21 9.82 49.74
C ASN A 289 -41.89 8.34 49.42
N ALA A 290 -42.72 7.42 49.95
CA ALA A 290 -42.52 5.97 49.80
C ALA A 290 -43.76 5.29 49.21
N ALA A 291 -43.55 4.27 48.38
CA ALA A 291 -44.61 3.39 47.87
C ALA A 291 -44.07 1.96 47.65
N THR A 292 -44.03 1.17 48.72
CA THR A 292 -43.71 -0.27 48.67
C THR A 292 -44.96 -1.10 48.38
N SER A 293 -44.83 -2.16 47.59
CA SER A 293 -45.82 -3.25 47.47
C SER A 293 -45.15 -4.54 46.98
N ASN A 294 -44.74 -5.41 47.91
CA ASN A 294 -44.34 -6.79 47.60
C ASN A 294 -45.55 -7.72 47.80
N ALA A 295 -45.81 -8.63 46.85
CA ALA A 295 -46.61 -9.84 47.10
C ALA A 295 -46.29 -10.96 46.10
N THR A 296 -45.62 -12.00 46.59
CA THR A 296 -45.62 -13.40 46.08
C THR A 296 -45.95 -14.29 47.31
N PRO A 297 -46.18 -15.61 47.20
CA PRO A 297 -46.20 -16.49 46.02
C PRO A 297 -47.49 -17.33 45.87
N ALA A 298 -47.56 -18.17 44.83
CA ALA A 298 -48.37 -19.39 44.82
C ALA A 298 -47.73 -20.44 43.89
N THR A 299 -47.97 -21.72 44.16
CA THR A 299 -47.43 -22.89 43.42
C THR A 299 -48.56 -23.77 42.91
N GLU A 300 -48.49 -24.24 41.65
CA GLU A 300 -48.80 -25.62 41.24
C GLU A 300 -48.54 -25.84 39.75
N SER A 301 -48.69 -27.08 39.26
CA SER A 301 -48.32 -27.53 37.90
C SER A 301 -49.42 -28.35 37.24
N LEU A 302 -49.55 -28.28 35.90
CA LEU A 302 -49.62 -29.43 34.96
C LEU A 302 -50.02 -29.03 33.51
N ASN A 303 -49.33 -29.65 32.54
CA ASN A 303 -49.77 -30.07 31.18
C ASN A 303 -50.59 -29.14 30.24
N THR A 304 -49.89 -28.55 29.25
CA THR A 304 -50.06 -28.71 27.76
C THR A 304 -51.44 -28.93 27.10
N PRO A 305 -51.63 -28.54 25.82
CA PRO A 305 -51.43 -27.23 25.16
C PRO A 305 -52.75 -26.78 24.44
N PRO A 306 -52.77 -25.68 23.65
CA PRO A 306 -52.70 -25.90 22.19
C PRO A 306 -52.01 -24.78 21.38
N VAL A 307 -51.91 -25.01 20.06
CA VAL A 307 -51.35 -24.13 19.03
C VAL A 307 -52.08 -22.78 18.94
N ASN A 308 -51.34 -21.68 18.75
CA ASN A 308 -51.82 -20.59 17.89
C ASN A 308 -50.68 -19.78 17.25
N SER A 309 -50.94 -19.25 16.05
CA SER A 309 -49.92 -18.55 15.24
C SER A 309 -49.92 -17.04 15.51
N ALA A 310 -48.78 -16.47 15.90
CA ALA A 310 -48.63 -15.03 16.09
C ALA A 310 -47.20 -14.54 15.74
N LEU A 311 -47.06 -13.96 14.54
CA LEU A 311 -45.87 -13.19 14.15
C LEU A 311 -45.96 -11.78 14.78
N THR A 312 -45.43 -11.61 15.99
CA THR A 312 -45.50 -10.33 16.72
C THR A 312 -44.19 -9.96 17.42
N GLN A 313 -43.53 -8.96 16.84
CA GLN A 313 -42.38 -8.20 17.37
C GLN A 313 -41.05 -8.98 17.57
N PRO A 314 -39.89 -8.31 17.44
CA PRO A 314 -38.59 -8.93 17.66
C PRO A 314 -38.36 -9.15 19.17
N GLN A 315 -38.57 -10.38 19.64
CA GLN A 315 -38.07 -10.81 20.94
C GLN A 315 -36.54 -10.64 21.01
N SER A 316 -36.02 -10.27 22.18
CA SER A 316 -34.58 -10.04 22.38
C SER A 316 -33.80 -11.35 22.33
N LEU A 317 -33.26 -11.70 21.16
CA LEU A 317 -32.49 -12.93 20.92
C LEU A 317 -31.29 -13.07 21.87
N LEU A 318 -30.71 -11.96 22.35
CA LEU A 318 -29.84 -11.95 23.51
C LEU A 318 -30.25 -10.85 24.49
N ASP A 319 -30.33 -11.17 25.78
CA ASP A 319 -30.11 -10.23 26.88
C ASP A 319 -28.61 -10.27 27.22
N VAL A 320 -27.94 -9.13 27.18
CA VAL A 320 -26.48 -9.04 27.42
C VAL A 320 -26.12 -9.18 28.91
N ASN A 321 -27.07 -8.92 29.81
CA ASN A 321 -26.85 -8.79 31.25
C ASN A 321 -27.10 -10.09 32.03
N GLN A 322 -27.82 -11.06 31.45
CA GLN A 322 -28.13 -12.36 32.08
C GLN A 322 -27.13 -13.48 31.69
N LEU A 323 -26.02 -13.15 31.02
CA LEU A 323 -25.09 -14.12 30.44
C LEU A 323 -23.93 -14.46 31.39
N ALA A 324 -24.08 -15.54 32.16
CA ALA A 324 -23.04 -16.03 33.07
C ALA A 324 -22.96 -17.56 33.12
N LEU A 325 -21.75 -18.12 32.88
CA LEU A 325 -21.10 -19.10 33.76
C LEU A 325 -19.62 -19.35 33.32
N ALA A 326 -18.79 -19.88 34.22
CA ALA A 326 -17.40 -20.34 33.97
C ALA A 326 -16.27 -19.29 33.74
N ARG A 327 -15.93 -18.52 34.79
CA ARG A 327 -14.59 -17.90 34.91
C ARG A 327 -13.48 -18.96 34.99
N PRO A 328 -12.31 -18.79 34.34
CA PRO A 328 -11.09 -19.48 34.76
C PRO A 328 -10.63 -18.98 36.14
N ALA A 329 -10.09 -19.88 36.96
CA ALA A 329 -9.58 -19.53 38.29
C ALA A 329 -8.28 -18.72 38.21
N ALA A 330 -8.10 -17.76 39.13
CA ALA A 330 -6.85 -17.03 39.27
C ALA A 330 -5.80 -17.89 39.98
N GLY A 331 -4.60 -18.01 39.39
CA GLY A 331 -3.46 -18.74 39.92
C GLY A 331 -2.15 -18.01 39.57
N ASN A 332 -1.17 -18.08 40.47
CA ASN A 332 -0.04 -17.16 40.48
C ASN A 332 1.09 -17.45 39.48
N THR A 333 1.91 -16.42 39.28
CA THR A 333 3.14 -16.41 38.48
C THR A 333 4.25 -17.29 39.05
N ASN A 334 4.84 -18.17 38.24
CA ASN A 334 6.27 -18.11 37.86
C ASN A 334 6.66 -19.27 36.93
N VAL A 335 7.68 -19.05 36.10
CA VAL A 335 8.37 -20.05 35.27
C VAL A 335 9.86 -19.99 35.63
N PRO A 336 10.62 -21.10 35.58
CA PRO A 336 11.51 -21.26 34.42
C PRO A 336 11.68 -22.72 33.95
N GLY A 337 12.15 -22.90 32.71
CA GLY A 337 12.60 -24.20 32.18
C GLY A 337 12.11 -24.48 30.76
N ALA A 338 13.04 -24.77 29.85
CA ALA A 338 12.76 -25.16 28.46
C ALA A 338 13.34 -26.56 28.16
N LEU A 339 13.00 -27.07 26.96
CA LEU A 339 13.56 -28.22 26.19
C LEU A 339 12.53 -29.32 25.88
N GLY A 340 12.75 -30.05 24.78
CA GLY A 340 12.02 -31.29 24.44
C GLY A 340 11.45 -31.34 23.03
N ALA A 341 12.27 -31.71 22.04
CA ALA A 341 11.93 -31.74 20.62
C ALA A 341 10.99 -32.89 20.18
N ALA A 342 10.45 -32.74 18.97
CA ALA A 342 9.94 -33.76 18.03
C ALA A 342 8.61 -34.50 18.34
N GLY A 343 7.81 -34.71 17.28
CA GLY A 343 6.89 -35.87 17.24
C GLY A 343 5.39 -35.65 16.92
N GLN A 344 4.94 -34.56 16.28
CA GLN A 344 3.53 -34.45 15.82
C GLN A 344 3.37 -33.89 14.39
N SER A 345 3.65 -34.73 13.39
CA SER A 345 2.98 -34.61 12.08
C SER A 345 1.49 -34.97 12.23
N SER A 346 0.63 -34.51 11.30
CA SER A 346 -0.84 -34.69 11.24
C SER A 346 -1.72 -33.93 12.26
N ALA A 347 -1.15 -33.32 13.30
CA ALA A 347 -1.92 -32.47 14.22
C ALA A 347 -2.09 -31.04 13.66
N ARG A 348 -3.05 -30.84 12.74
CA ARG A 348 -3.37 -29.52 12.15
C ARG A 348 -3.48 -28.43 13.23
N TYR A 349 -2.65 -27.39 13.11
CA TYR A 349 -2.61 -26.27 14.05
C TYR A 349 -4.00 -25.60 14.19
N PRO A 350 -4.42 -25.20 15.40
CA PRO A 350 -5.76 -24.63 15.59
C PRO A 350 -5.92 -23.27 14.88
N GLN A 351 -4.85 -22.52 14.65
CA GLN A 351 -4.84 -21.34 13.76
C GLN A 351 -5.30 -21.71 12.33
N ILE A 352 -4.71 -22.77 11.76
CA ILE A 352 -5.02 -23.29 10.42
C ILE A 352 -6.47 -23.79 10.36
N MET A 353 -6.95 -24.51 11.40
CA MET A 353 -8.36 -24.93 11.49
C MET A 353 -9.33 -23.75 11.58
N ASN A 354 -9.02 -22.71 12.36
CA ASN A 354 -9.82 -21.49 12.47
C ASN A 354 -9.89 -20.73 11.13
N ASN A 355 -8.76 -20.64 10.42
CA ASN A 355 -8.67 -20.00 9.11
C ASN A 355 -9.40 -20.81 8.02
N LEU A 356 -9.34 -22.15 8.08
CA LEU A 356 -10.18 -23.03 7.27
C LEU A 356 -11.68 -22.83 7.55
N ALA A 357 -12.09 -22.69 8.81
CA ALA A 357 -13.48 -22.39 9.18
C ALA A 357 -13.95 -21.03 8.65
N LEU A 358 -13.09 -20.00 8.72
CA LEU A 358 -13.36 -18.69 8.14
C LEU A 358 -13.52 -18.74 6.61
N TYR A 359 -12.71 -19.54 5.91
CA TYR A 359 -12.86 -19.79 4.48
C TYR A 359 -14.16 -20.58 4.16
N GLN A 360 -14.45 -21.63 4.92
CA GLN A 360 -15.67 -22.43 4.77
C GLN A 360 -16.94 -21.56 4.92
N ILE A 361 -16.94 -20.60 5.85
CA ILE A 361 -18.02 -19.60 6.00
C ILE A 361 -18.12 -18.68 4.77
N SER A 362 -17.01 -18.23 4.16
CA SER A 362 -17.09 -17.32 3.01
C SER A 362 -17.57 -17.99 1.72
N ILE A 363 -17.41 -19.31 1.59
CA ILE A 363 -18.05 -20.11 0.51
C ILE A 363 -19.46 -20.62 0.88
N GLY A 364 -19.97 -20.32 2.08
CA GLY A 364 -21.32 -20.70 2.54
C GLY A 364 -21.45 -22.11 3.16
N ASN A 365 -20.35 -22.84 3.33
CA ASN A 365 -20.31 -24.16 3.95
C ASN A 365 -20.19 -24.04 5.48
N VAL A 366 -21.27 -23.58 6.11
CA VAL A 366 -21.39 -23.34 7.56
C VAL A 366 -21.19 -24.63 8.36
N ASP A 367 -21.64 -25.74 7.80
CA ASP A 367 -21.70 -27.05 8.42
C ASP A 367 -20.27 -27.64 8.56
N ALA A 368 -19.45 -27.53 7.50
CA ALA A 368 -18.03 -27.85 7.59
C ALA A 368 -17.25 -26.87 8.50
N ALA A 369 -17.62 -25.58 8.53
CA ALA A 369 -17.02 -24.61 9.45
C ALA A 369 -17.30 -24.95 10.92
N THR A 370 -18.50 -25.46 11.23
CA THR A 370 -18.86 -25.98 12.55
C THR A 370 -18.00 -27.21 12.89
N GLY A 371 -17.83 -28.14 11.95
CA GLY A 371 -16.93 -29.30 12.13
C GLY A 371 -15.46 -28.91 12.38
N SER A 372 -14.93 -27.91 11.67
CA SER A 372 -13.59 -27.35 11.89
C SER A 372 -13.46 -26.70 13.27
N VAL A 373 -14.51 -25.99 13.72
CA VAL A 373 -14.59 -25.41 15.07
C VAL A 373 -14.59 -26.50 16.16
N ASP A 374 -15.33 -27.59 15.97
CA ASP A 374 -15.36 -28.68 16.95
C ASP A 374 -14.03 -29.44 17.04
N GLN A 375 -13.25 -29.50 15.95
CA GLN A 375 -11.87 -30.00 16.00
C GLN A 375 -10.97 -29.10 16.86
N VAL A 376 -11.09 -27.77 16.74
CA VAL A 376 -10.36 -26.81 17.61
C VAL A 376 -10.76 -26.97 19.07
N VAL A 377 -12.05 -27.15 19.38
CA VAL A 377 -12.51 -27.38 20.77
C VAL A 377 -11.96 -28.68 21.34
N LYS A 378 -11.99 -29.78 20.57
CA LYS A 378 -11.41 -31.08 20.98
C LYS A 378 -9.91 -30.99 21.21
N TRP A 379 -9.18 -30.30 20.33
CA TRP A 379 -7.76 -30.02 20.50
C TRP A 379 -7.50 -29.21 21.78
N LEU A 380 -8.27 -28.14 22.00
CA LEU A 380 -8.13 -27.26 23.17
C LEU A 380 -8.41 -28.03 24.48
N GLY A 381 -9.41 -28.90 24.53
CA GLY A 381 -9.68 -29.76 25.68
C GLY A 381 -8.47 -30.59 26.12
N ASN A 382 -7.67 -31.05 25.16
CA ASN A 382 -6.46 -31.85 25.41
C ASN A 382 -5.21 -31.01 25.73
N GLN A 383 -5.19 -29.73 25.34
CA GLN A 383 -3.98 -28.89 25.35
C GLN A 383 -4.07 -27.63 26.23
N LYS A 384 -5.24 -27.28 26.78
CA LYS A 384 -5.50 -26.03 27.52
C LYS A 384 -4.44 -25.69 28.57
N ASN A 385 -4.02 -26.68 29.35
CA ASN A 385 -3.06 -26.50 30.45
C ASN A 385 -1.59 -26.29 29.98
N ARG A 386 -1.33 -26.30 28.67
CA ARG A 386 -0.03 -26.02 28.05
C ARG A 386 0.01 -24.66 27.33
N LEU A 387 -1.11 -23.96 27.25
CA LEU A 387 -1.20 -22.62 26.63
C LEU A 387 -0.93 -21.53 27.66
N SER A 388 -0.20 -20.50 27.25
CA SER A 388 -0.21 -19.23 27.99
C SER A 388 -1.58 -18.54 27.86
N ASN A 389 -1.93 -17.70 28.85
CA ASN A 389 -3.17 -16.92 28.81
C ASN A 389 -3.31 -16.08 27.53
N SER A 390 -2.21 -15.55 26.99
CA SER A 390 -2.22 -14.77 25.74
C SER A 390 -2.58 -15.63 24.52
N GLN A 391 -2.03 -16.85 24.41
CA GLN A 391 -2.39 -17.79 23.33
C GLN A 391 -3.85 -18.25 23.45
N LEU A 392 -4.34 -18.48 24.67
CA LEU A 392 -5.73 -18.83 24.94
C LEU A 392 -6.68 -17.68 24.58
N ASP A 393 -6.34 -16.44 24.96
CA ASP A 393 -7.10 -15.23 24.64
C ASP A 393 -7.20 -14.99 23.12
N GLN A 394 -6.09 -15.14 22.40
CA GLN A 394 -6.06 -15.04 20.93
C GLN A 394 -6.91 -16.12 20.26
N LEU A 395 -6.81 -17.38 20.73
CA LEU A 395 -7.60 -18.50 20.23
C LEU A 395 -9.11 -18.26 20.48
N ASN A 396 -9.46 -17.78 21.67
CA ASN A 396 -10.82 -17.41 22.01
C ASN A 396 -11.33 -16.27 21.11
N ARG A 397 -10.54 -15.21 20.86
CA ARG A 397 -10.92 -14.13 19.92
C ARG A 397 -11.23 -14.67 18.52
N PHE A 398 -10.46 -15.63 18.00
CA PHE A 398 -10.77 -16.27 16.72
C PHE A 398 -12.09 -17.04 16.77
N GLN A 399 -12.30 -17.87 17.79
CA GLN A 399 -13.54 -18.61 18.01
C GLN A 399 -14.77 -17.69 18.12
N VAL A 400 -14.63 -16.50 18.73
CA VAL A 400 -15.71 -15.48 18.79
C VAL A 400 -16.13 -15.00 17.40
N ASP A 401 -15.19 -14.64 16.50
CA ASP A 401 -15.55 -14.21 15.13
C ASP A 401 -16.22 -15.36 14.36
N ILE A 402 -15.71 -16.58 14.51
CA ILE A 402 -16.18 -17.74 13.76
C ILE A 402 -17.60 -18.13 14.21
N ARG A 403 -17.83 -18.31 15.50
CA ARG A 403 -19.17 -18.64 16.05
C ARG A 403 -20.18 -17.53 15.78
N ALA A 404 -19.81 -16.27 15.95
CA ALA A 404 -20.73 -15.16 15.70
C ALA A 404 -21.06 -14.98 14.20
N ARG A 405 -20.14 -15.35 13.27
CA ARG A 405 -20.45 -15.43 11.83
C ARG A 405 -21.30 -16.65 11.47
N ILE A 406 -21.02 -17.82 12.07
CA ILE A 406 -21.85 -19.03 11.93
C ILE A 406 -23.29 -18.72 12.36
N ALA A 407 -23.46 -18.02 13.49
CA ALA A 407 -24.75 -17.54 13.97
C ALA A 407 -25.46 -16.61 12.98
N SER A 408 -24.76 -15.61 12.43
CA SER A 408 -25.32 -14.74 11.37
C SER A 408 -25.76 -15.51 10.12
N GLN A 409 -25.11 -16.64 9.80
CA GLN A 409 -25.53 -17.49 8.68
C GLN A 409 -26.76 -18.34 9.01
N TYR A 410 -26.80 -19.00 10.17
CA TYR A 410 -27.99 -19.75 10.62
C TYR A 410 -29.22 -18.83 10.77
N PHE A 411 -29.04 -17.59 11.24
CA PHE A 411 -30.10 -16.60 11.27
C PHE A 411 -30.63 -16.28 9.86
N LYS A 412 -29.73 -16.14 8.86
CA LYS A 412 -30.10 -15.93 7.45
C LYS A 412 -30.71 -17.19 6.79
N ARG A 413 -30.44 -18.38 7.32
CA ARG A 413 -31.14 -19.65 6.99
C ARG A 413 -32.51 -19.81 7.68
N GLN A 414 -32.93 -18.87 8.54
CA GLN A 414 -34.13 -18.94 9.38
C GLN A 414 -34.08 -20.04 10.47
N GLU A 415 -32.88 -20.30 11.02
CA GLU A 415 -32.62 -21.27 12.10
C GLU A 415 -32.25 -20.54 13.42
N PRO A 416 -33.18 -19.77 14.03
CA PRO A 416 -32.85 -18.81 15.10
C PRO A 416 -32.29 -19.47 16.37
N ALA A 417 -32.74 -20.67 16.75
CA ALA A 417 -32.27 -21.35 17.95
C ALA A 417 -30.78 -21.75 17.87
N ILE A 418 -30.32 -22.18 16.69
CA ILE A 418 -28.91 -22.51 16.44
C ILE A 418 -28.08 -21.23 16.40
N ALA A 419 -28.59 -20.17 15.75
CA ALA A 419 -27.95 -18.86 15.73
C ALA A 419 -27.77 -18.28 17.14
N GLN A 420 -28.83 -18.31 17.96
CA GLN A 420 -28.83 -17.86 19.35
C GLN A 420 -27.83 -18.65 20.21
N THR A 421 -27.77 -19.98 20.04
CA THR A 421 -26.79 -20.85 20.71
C THR A 421 -25.34 -20.46 20.36
N GLN A 422 -25.08 -20.18 19.08
CA GLN A 422 -23.73 -19.81 18.61
C GLN A 422 -23.33 -18.39 19.03
N TRP A 423 -24.25 -17.42 19.08
CA TRP A 423 -23.98 -16.11 19.68
C TRP A 423 -23.79 -16.18 21.19
N PHE A 424 -24.56 -16.99 21.92
CA PHE A 424 -24.36 -17.22 23.36
C PHE A 424 -22.93 -17.71 23.65
N GLN A 425 -22.47 -18.74 22.92
CA GLN A 425 -21.11 -19.27 23.04
C GLN A 425 -20.04 -18.24 22.66
N ALA A 426 -20.30 -17.41 21.64
CA ALA A 426 -19.40 -16.33 21.25
C ALA A 426 -19.32 -15.22 22.32
N THR A 427 -20.43 -14.88 23.00
CA THR A 427 -20.40 -13.93 24.11
C THR A 427 -19.66 -14.48 25.32
N ASP A 428 -19.89 -15.73 25.70
CA ASP A 428 -19.21 -16.33 26.84
C ASP A 428 -17.68 -16.38 26.64
N LEU A 429 -17.25 -16.81 25.45
CA LEU A 429 -15.84 -16.72 25.05
C LEU A 429 -15.30 -15.29 25.11
N ALA A 430 -16.05 -14.29 24.62
CA ALA A 430 -15.63 -12.88 24.70
C ALA A 430 -15.56 -12.32 26.13
N ASN A 431 -16.43 -12.80 27.03
CA ASN A 431 -16.37 -12.49 28.46
C ASN A 431 -15.17 -13.16 29.16
N SER A 432 -14.78 -14.37 28.71
CA SER A 432 -13.69 -15.15 29.29
C SER A 432 -12.29 -14.57 29.00
N ILE A 433 -12.12 -13.90 27.85
CA ILE A 433 -10.82 -13.33 27.42
C ILE A 433 -10.32 -12.31 28.44
N VAL A 434 -9.08 -12.45 28.89
CA VAL A 434 -8.48 -11.59 29.94
C VAL A 434 -7.80 -10.36 29.33
N THR A 435 -6.98 -10.56 28.29
CA THR A 435 -6.15 -9.53 27.65
C THR A 435 -7.03 -8.42 27.04
N PRO A 436 -6.90 -7.15 27.47
CA PRO A 436 -7.80 -6.08 27.03
C PRO A 436 -7.84 -5.84 25.52
N SER A 437 -6.69 -5.90 24.83
CA SER A 437 -6.63 -5.72 23.37
C SER A 437 -7.33 -6.83 22.60
N GLU A 438 -7.30 -8.08 23.10
CA GLU A 438 -8.02 -9.22 22.56
C GLU A 438 -9.53 -9.14 22.86
N ARG A 439 -9.90 -8.77 24.10
CA ARG A 439 -11.29 -8.61 24.54
C ARG A 439 -12.01 -7.49 23.76
N ALA A 440 -11.36 -6.36 23.51
CA ALA A 440 -11.92 -5.27 22.71
C ALA A 440 -12.27 -5.72 21.29
N GLN A 441 -11.40 -6.51 20.66
CA GLN A 441 -11.63 -7.10 19.33
C GLN A 441 -12.77 -8.13 19.35
N ALA A 442 -12.86 -8.96 20.40
CA ALA A 442 -13.94 -9.94 20.53
C ALA A 442 -15.32 -9.26 20.59
N PHE A 443 -15.46 -8.21 21.41
CA PHE A 443 -16.69 -7.43 21.47
C PHE A 443 -16.99 -6.67 20.17
N SER A 444 -16.01 -6.11 19.45
CA SER A 444 -16.30 -5.44 18.17
C SER A 444 -16.69 -6.41 17.04
N LYS A 445 -16.14 -7.62 17.05
CA LYS A 445 -16.54 -8.71 16.13
C LYS A 445 -17.97 -9.19 16.40
N LEU A 446 -18.35 -9.37 17.67
CA LEU A 446 -19.75 -9.62 18.08
C LEU A 446 -20.68 -8.48 17.64
N ALA A 447 -20.30 -7.24 17.94
CA ALA A 447 -21.10 -6.06 17.59
C ALA A 447 -21.35 -5.96 16.07
N ARG A 448 -20.32 -6.21 15.25
CA ARG A 448 -20.43 -6.24 13.78
C ARG A 448 -21.35 -7.35 13.27
N THR A 449 -21.29 -8.55 13.85
CA THR A 449 -22.11 -9.70 13.42
C THR A 449 -23.57 -9.61 13.86
N LEU A 450 -23.83 -8.91 14.97
CA LEU A 450 -25.18 -8.64 15.50
C LEU A 450 -25.83 -7.37 14.91
N HIS A 451 -25.09 -6.51 14.20
CA HIS A 451 -25.58 -5.22 13.73
C HIS A 451 -26.85 -5.30 12.86
N GLU A 452 -26.91 -6.27 11.93
CA GLU A 452 -28.07 -6.52 11.06
C GLU A 452 -29.22 -7.27 11.75
N VAL A 453 -29.02 -7.74 12.98
CA VAL A 453 -29.92 -8.69 13.68
C VAL A 453 -30.57 -8.06 14.92
N GLN A 454 -29.76 -7.44 15.78
CA GLN A 454 -30.17 -6.90 17.07
C GLN A 454 -29.37 -5.61 17.35
N ALA A 455 -29.77 -4.52 16.70
CA ALA A 455 -28.99 -3.27 16.64
C ALA A 455 -28.72 -2.61 18.01
N SER A 456 -29.58 -2.82 19.01
CA SER A 456 -29.36 -2.41 20.41
C SER A 456 -28.17 -3.16 21.02
N THR A 457 -28.26 -4.49 21.08
CA THR A 457 -27.20 -5.40 21.54
C THR A 457 -25.88 -5.16 20.80
N ALA A 458 -25.92 -4.88 19.49
CA ALA A 458 -24.74 -4.49 18.72
C ALA A 458 -24.14 -3.15 19.18
N LYS A 459 -24.97 -2.12 19.46
CA LYS A 459 -24.53 -0.85 20.05
C LYS A 459 -23.85 -1.09 21.40
N ASP A 460 -24.40 -1.96 22.24
CA ASP A 460 -23.90 -2.24 23.58
C ASP A 460 -22.55 -2.98 23.56
N TYR A 461 -22.38 -3.99 22.69
CA TYR A 461 -21.06 -4.59 22.47
C TYR A 461 -20.03 -3.60 21.89
N PHE A 462 -20.44 -2.66 21.03
CA PHE A 462 -19.54 -1.58 20.60
C PHE A 462 -19.15 -0.65 21.76
N SER A 463 -20.05 -0.33 22.69
CA SER A 463 -19.72 0.43 23.90
C SER A 463 -18.70 -0.31 24.78
N ARG A 464 -18.95 -1.60 25.05
CA ARG A 464 -18.02 -2.47 25.81
C ARG A 464 -16.66 -2.60 25.12
N ALA A 465 -16.61 -2.67 23.79
CA ALA A 465 -15.37 -2.66 23.03
C ALA A 465 -14.61 -1.34 23.21
N LEU A 466 -15.29 -0.20 23.02
CA LEU A 466 -14.73 1.15 23.18
C LEU A 466 -14.18 1.38 24.59
N GLU A 467 -14.91 0.98 25.63
CA GLU A 467 -14.46 1.03 27.02
C GLU A 467 -13.23 0.16 27.23
N THR A 468 -13.22 -1.07 26.70
CA THR A 468 -12.08 -1.98 26.82
C THR A 468 -10.82 -1.41 26.13
N THR A 469 -10.94 -0.63 25.04
CA THR A 469 -9.76 0.05 24.43
C THR A 469 -9.04 1.01 25.39
N ARG A 470 -9.75 1.57 26.39
CA ARG A 470 -9.16 2.47 27.40
C ARG A 470 -8.32 1.72 28.44
N LEU A 471 -8.47 0.40 28.53
CA LEU A 471 -7.74 -0.48 29.46
C LEU A 471 -6.45 -1.05 28.85
N VAL A 472 -6.15 -0.72 27.59
CA VAL A 472 -4.93 -1.20 26.90
C VAL A 472 -3.78 -0.25 27.20
N ALA A 473 -2.78 -0.73 27.95
CA ALA A 473 -1.68 0.11 28.45
C ALA A 473 -0.52 0.27 27.45
N ASP A 474 -0.25 -0.73 26.61
CA ASP A 474 0.89 -0.72 25.70
C ASP A 474 0.52 -0.10 24.32
N PRO A 475 1.41 0.68 23.68
CA PRO A 475 1.05 1.35 22.42
C PRO A 475 0.75 0.39 21.26
N MET A 476 1.37 -0.79 21.18
CA MET A 476 1.10 -1.76 20.10
C MET A 476 -0.31 -2.34 20.25
N GLY A 477 -0.66 -2.79 21.45
CA GLY A 477 -2.00 -3.22 21.82
C GLY A 477 -3.04 -2.13 21.58
N GLN A 478 -2.71 -0.86 21.85
CA GLN A 478 -3.59 0.27 21.54
C GLN A 478 -3.81 0.40 20.02
N VAL A 479 -2.77 0.35 19.19
CA VAL A 479 -2.93 0.36 17.71
C VAL A 479 -3.82 -0.79 17.27
N VAL A 480 -3.53 -2.02 17.70
CA VAL A 480 -4.28 -3.24 17.36
C VAL A 480 -5.75 -3.10 17.75
N ALA A 481 -6.04 -2.72 19.00
CA ALA A 481 -7.40 -2.62 19.52
C ALA A 481 -8.19 -1.46 18.86
N LEU A 482 -7.63 -0.24 18.85
CA LEU A 482 -8.31 0.94 18.31
C LEU A 482 -8.61 0.77 16.83
N SER A 483 -7.65 0.33 16.02
CA SER A 483 -7.86 0.15 14.58
C SER A 483 -8.80 -1.03 14.27
N ALA A 484 -8.79 -2.11 15.05
CA ALA A 484 -9.71 -3.23 14.88
C ALA A 484 -11.17 -2.86 15.20
N VAL A 485 -11.40 -2.14 16.30
CA VAL A 485 -12.74 -1.61 16.62
C VAL A 485 -13.13 -0.54 15.57
N GLY A 486 -12.18 0.27 15.11
CA GLY A 486 -12.37 1.27 14.05
C GLY A 486 -12.84 0.67 12.72
N ARG A 487 -12.26 -0.46 12.29
CA ARG A 487 -12.75 -1.28 11.17
C ARG A 487 -14.18 -1.74 11.39
N ASP A 488 -14.45 -2.39 12.52
CA ASP A 488 -15.76 -3.00 12.75
C ASP A 488 -16.88 -1.93 12.83
N LEU A 489 -16.55 -0.72 13.29
CA LEU A 489 -17.39 0.48 13.17
C LEU A 489 -17.57 0.96 11.71
N ALA A 490 -16.52 0.95 10.88
CA ALA A 490 -16.64 1.30 9.45
C ALA A 490 -17.60 0.35 8.72
N ARG A 491 -17.44 -0.97 8.95
CA ARG A 491 -18.27 -2.04 8.38
C ARG A 491 -19.73 -2.04 8.87
N THR A 492 -20.06 -1.21 9.87
CA THR A 492 -21.42 -0.98 10.37
C THR A 492 -21.88 0.47 10.15
N GLY A 493 -21.27 1.17 9.18
CA GLY A 493 -21.67 2.52 8.76
C GLY A 493 -21.31 3.65 9.74
N ARG A 494 -20.75 3.35 10.92
CA ARG A 494 -20.40 4.31 12.00
C ARG A 494 -19.11 5.09 11.70
N ARG A 495 -19.05 5.68 10.49
CA ARG A 495 -17.86 6.27 9.86
C ARG A 495 -17.13 7.32 10.71
N GLN A 496 -17.83 8.23 11.38
CA GLN A 496 -17.18 9.25 12.22
C GLN A 496 -16.41 8.63 13.40
N GLN A 497 -17.02 7.70 14.11
CA GLN A 497 -16.39 7.01 15.25
C GLN A 497 -15.25 6.08 14.79
N SER A 498 -15.40 5.47 13.61
CA SER A 498 -14.32 4.73 12.97
C SER A 498 -13.08 5.62 12.70
N GLN A 499 -13.28 6.82 12.16
CA GLN A 499 -12.20 7.77 11.88
C GLN A 499 -11.53 8.30 13.16
N ASP A 500 -12.28 8.55 14.26
CA ASP A 500 -11.71 8.85 15.59
C ASP A 500 -10.75 7.75 16.05
N LEU A 501 -11.22 6.50 16.06
CA LEU A 501 -10.40 5.38 16.53
C LEU A 501 -9.17 5.16 15.65
N PHE A 502 -9.28 5.30 14.33
CA PHE A 502 -8.12 5.22 13.46
C PHE A 502 -7.15 6.40 13.65
N GLY A 503 -7.63 7.62 13.94
CA GLY A 503 -6.76 8.76 14.26
C GLY A 503 -6.01 8.54 15.58
N ARG A 504 -6.70 8.03 16.60
CA ARG A 504 -6.09 7.63 17.89
C ARG A 504 -5.13 6.45 17.74
N ALA A 505 -5.38 5.53 16.81
CA ALA A 505 -4.43 4.49 16.45
C ALA A 505 -3.15 5.10 15.83
N THR A 506 -3.24 6.10 14.94
CA THR A 506 -2.05 6.80 14.42
C THR A 506 -1.20 7.42 15.55
N LEU A 507 -1.83 8.08 16.52
CA LEU A 507 -1.11 8.65 17.68
C LEU A 507 -0.41 7.55 18.53
N ALA A 508 -1.01 6.36 18.64
CA ALA A 508 -0.38 5.22 19.30
C ALA A 508 0.81 4.64 18.50
N ILE A 509 0.84 4.78 17.16
CA ILE A 509 2.02 4.45 16.33
C ILE A 509 3.18 5.40 16.64
N GLU A 510 2.91 6.70 16.79
CA GLU A 510 3.94 7.70 17.08
C GLU A 510 4.66 7.42 18.42
N ALA A 511 3.89 6.93 19.41
CA ALA A 511 4.36 6.56 20.75
C ALA A 511 5.20 5.25 20.82
N LEU A 512 5.18 4.40 19.78
CA LEU A 512 6.06 3.22 19.70
C LEU A 512 7.52 3.66 19.59
N LYS A 513 8.44 3.05 20.34
CA LYS A 513 9.84 3.51 20.37
C LYS A 513 10.67 2.99 19.20
N ALA A 514 10.60 1.69 18.89
CA ALA A 514 11.42 1.09 17.84
C ALA A 514 10.84 1.36 16.43
N PRO A 515 11.68 1.62 15.41
CA PRO A 515 11.19 1.83 14.04
C PRO A 515 10.56 0.58 13.41
N SER A 516 11.05 -0.62 13.76
CA SER A 516 10.44 -1.91 13.39
C SER A 516 8.95 -1.97 13.77
N ASP A 517 8.65 -1.57 14.99
CA ASP A 517 7.33 -1.71 15.59
C ASP A 517 6.38 -0.69 14.96
N ARG A 518 6.88 0.52 14.65
CA ARG A 518 6.13 1.52 13.86
C ARG A 518 5.73 0.97 12.48
N LEU A 519 6.63 0.25 11.79
CA LEU A 519 6.31 -0.38 10.50
C LEU A 519 5.23 -1.46 10.65
N VAL A 520 5.36 -2.35 11.64
CA VAL A 520 4.36 -3.40 11.92
C VAL A 520 3.00 -2.77 12.24
N ALA A 521 2.98 -1.73 13.07
CA ALA A 521 1.77 -1.02 13.46
C ALA A 521 1.13 -0.25 12.29
N LEU A 522 1.93 0.32 11.37
CA LEU A 522 1.45 0.92 10.12
C LEU A 522 0.83 -0.13 9.18
N ALA A 523 1.41 -1.34 9.09
CA ALA A 523 0.84 -2.43 8.30
C ALA A 523 -0.50 -2.93 8.90
N ILE A 524 -0.59 -3.05 10.22
CA ILE A 524 -1.84 -3.38 10.94
C ILE A 524 -2.92 -2.30 10.70
N LEU A 525 -2.54 -1.01 10.79
CA LEU A 525 -3.46 0.10 10.51
C LEU A 525 -3.91 0.11 9.04
N ALA A 526 -3.01 -0.16 8.09
CA ALA A 526 -3.33 -0.29 6.67
C ALA A 526 -4.30 -1.46 6.40
N LYS A 527 -4.06 -2.62 7.02
CA LYS A 527 -4.97 -3.78 6.97
C LYS A 527 -6.36 -3.41 7.49
N HIS A 528 -6.45 -2.84 8.70
CA HIS A 528 -7.73 -2.53 9.30
C HIS A 528 -8.49 -1.40 8.57
N ARG A 529 -7.78 -0.41 7.99
CA ARG A 529 -8.36 0.58 7.06
C ARG A 529 -8.94 -0.11 5.81
N ALA A 530 -8.18 -1.03 5.20
CA ALA A 530 -8.62 -1.78 4.03
C ALA A 530 -9.81 -2.71 4.34
N GLU A 531 -9.76 -3.51 5.40
CA GLU A 531 -10.87 -4.35 5.88
C GLU A 531 -12.15 -3.53 6.18
N GLY A 532 -11.99 -2.23 6.50
CA GLY A 532 -13.07 -1.27 6.73
C GLY A 532 -13.57 -0.52 5.49
N GLY A 533 -12.99 -0.77 4.30
CA GLY A 533 -13.38 -0.15 3.03
C GLY A 533 -12.69 1.17 2.69
N ASP A 534 -11.73 1.65 3.50
CA ASP A 534 -10.96 2.86 3.22
C ASP A 534 -9.75 2.54 2.33
N THR A 535 -10.06 2.21 1.07
CA THR A 535 -9.07 1.81 0.05
C THR A 535 -8.05 2.92 -0.21
N THR A 536 -8.48 4.18 -0.18
CA THR A 536 -7.66 5.38 -0.33
C THR A 536 -6.60 5.52 0.75
N THR A 537 -6.98 5.45 2.03
CA THR A 537 -6.03 5.62 3.13
C THR A 537 -5.14 4.37 3.27
N ALA A 538 -5.69 3.17 3.07
CA ALA A 538 -4.91 1.93 3.08
C ALA A 538 -3.82 1.93 2.01
N LYS A 539 -4.13 2.32 0.76
CA LYS A 539 -3.15 2.40 -0.33
C LYS A 539 -2.10 3.49 -0.09
N SER A 540 -2.49 4.62 0.50
CA SER A 540 -1.54 5.66 0.97
C SER A 540 -0.57 5.10 2.01
N LEU A 541 -1.09 4.45 3.07
CA LEU A 541 -0.29 3.83 4.13
C LEU A 541 0.67 2.77 3.59
N LEU A 542 0.21 1.88 2.69
CA LEU A 542 1.07 0.88 2.04
C LEU A 542 2.19 1.52 1.18
N SER A 543 1.93 2.65 0.53
CA SER A 543 2.96 3.39 -0.22
C SER A 543 3.99 4.08 0.68
N THR A 544 3.56 4.56 1.85
CA THR A 544 4.44 5.12 2.89
C THR A 544 5.29 4.03 3.53
N LEU A 545 4.67 2.89 3.84
CA LEU A 545 5.35 1.71 4.39
C LEU A 545 6.47 1.23 3.47
N ALA A 546 6.22 1.13 2.15
CA ALA A 546 7.24 0.73 1.18
C ALA A 546 8.47 1.66 1.21
N LYS A 547 8.26 2.99 1.16
CA LYS A 547 9.35 3.99 1.22
C LYS A 547 10.13 3.98 2.53
N GLN A 548 9.45 3.69 3.65
CA GLN A 548 10.12 3.53 4.94
C GLN A 548 10.91 2.21 5.01
N MET A 549 10.44 1.14 4.39
CA MET A 549 11.21 -0.11 4.25
C MET A 549 12.44 0.06 3.35
N GLU A 550 12.35 0.82 2.25
CA GLU A 550 13.50 1.15 1.37
C GLU A 550 14.65 1.88 2.10
N SER A 551 14.33 2.62 3.17
CA SER A 551 15.28 3.40 3.96
C SER A 551 15.70 2.72 5.28
N PHE A 552 14.99 1.68 5.72
CA PHE A 552 15.28 0.95 6.95
C PHE A 552 16.44 -0.04 6.75
N ARG A 553 17.58 0.24 7.39
CA ARG A 553 18.76 -0.65 7.40
C ARG A 553 18.70 -1.61 8.60
N GLY A 554 17.90 -2.64 8.49
CA GLY A 554 17.77 -3.69 9.49
C GLY A 554 16.94 -4.87 8.99
N GLN A 555 16.87 -5.93 9.78
CA GLN A 555 16.05 -7.10 9.48
C GLN A 555 14.60 -6.84 9.92
N PHE A 556 13.63 -7.10 9.05
CA PHE A 556 12.22 -6.91 9.36
C PHE A 556 11.66 -8.13 10.11
N PRO A 557 10.77 -7.95 11.11
CA PRO A 557 10.01 -9.06 11.66
C PRO A 557 9.03 -9.60 10.61
N GLU A 558 8.89 -10.92 10.49
CA GLU A 558 8.09 -11.53 9.43
C GLU A 558 6.59 -11.18 9.51
N THR A 559 6.10 -10.85 10.71
CA THR A 559 4.75 -10.30 10.93
C THR A 559 4.48 -9.00 10.16
N LEU A 560 5.52 -8.21 9.82
CA LEU A 560 5.39 -7.07 8.91
C LEU A 560 4.97 -7.50 7.50
N ALA A 561 5.63 -8.54 6.97
CA ALA A 561 5.31 -9.09 5.65
C ALA A 561 3.93 -9.73 5.64
N GLN A 562 3.56 -10.48 6.70
CA GLN A 562 2.23 -11.06 6.84
C GLN A 562 1.13 -9.97 6.83
N HIS A 563 1.21 -8.97 7.71
CA HIS A 563 0.20 -7.92 7.78
C HIS A 563 0.15 -7.05 6.52
N ARG A 564 1.29 -6.89 5.81
CA ARG A 564 1.33 -6.22 4.52
C ARG A 564 0.61 -7.04 3.43
N ALA A 565 0.82 -8.35 3.36
CA ALA A 565 0.11 -9.25 2.44
C ALA A 565 -1.41 -9.25 2.71
N GLU A 566 -1.81 -9.36 3.98
CA GLU A 566 -3.20 -9.29 4.44
C GLU A 566 -3.84 -7.93 4.08
N ALA A 567 -3.10 -6.82 4.21
CA ALA A 567 -3.58 -5.49 3.83
C ALA A 567 -3.79 -5.34 2.32
N PHE A 568 -2.90 -5.89 1.48
CA PHE A 568 -3.11 -5.94 0.04
C PHE A 568 -4.33 -6.79 -0.34
N SER A 569 -4.54 -7.93 0.31
CA SER A 569 -5.72 -8.79 0.10
C SER A 569 -7.02 -8.06 0.46
N ALA A 570 -7.07 -7.42 1.63
CA ALA A 570 -8.24 -6.66 2.07
C ALA A 570 -8.54 -5.45 1.17
N LEU A 571 -7.49 -4.79 0.66
CA LEU A 571 -7.61 -3.69 -0.30
C LEU A 571 -8.19 -4.20 -1.62
N ALA A 572 -7.69 -5.34 -2.10
CA ALA A 572 -8.13 -5.97 -3.34
C ALA A 572 -9.60 -6.42 -3.30
N LEU A 573 -10.06 -7.01 -2.18
CA LEU A 573 -11.47 -7.32 -1.96
C LEU A 573 -12.35 -6.07 -2.08
N ASN A 574 -11.99 -4.98 -1.42
CA ASN A 574 -12.81 -3.77 -1.43
C ASN A 574 -12.80 -3.08 -2.81
N LEU A 575 -11.68 -3.11 -3.53
CA LEU A 575 -11.63 -2.71 -4.95
C LEU A 575 -12.52 -3.59 -5.85
N ALA A 576 -12.59 -4.90 -5.59
CA ALA A 576 -13.47 -5.82 -6.33
C ALA A 576 -14.96 -5.54 -6.06
N ILE A 577 -15.32 -5.21 -4.81
CA ILE A 577 -16.67 -4.77 -4.42
C ILE A 577 -17.02 -3.46 -5.15
N LEU A 578 -16.09 -2.50 -5.23
CA LEU A 578 -16.21 -1.24 -6.00
C LEU A 578 -16.16 -1.44 -7.54
N ARG A 579 -16.03 -2.69 -8.03
CA ARG A 579 -15.92 -3.06 -9.46
C ARG A 579 -14.67 -2.52 -10.17
N GLU A 580 -13.64 -2.16 -9.42
CA GLU A 580 -12.29 -1.84 -9.90
C GLU A 580 -11.49 -3.12 -10.17
N THR A 581 -12.04 -4.02 -11.01
CA THR A 581 -11.55 -5.38 -11.27
C THR A 581 -10.06 -5.48 -11.60
N ALA A 582 -9.53 -4.59 -12.45
CA ALA A 582 -8.11 -4.57 -12.81
C ALA A 582 -7.20 -4.17 -11.64
N ALA A 583 -7.63 -3.18 -10.83
CA ALA A 583 -6.90 -2.78 -9.63
C ALA A 583 -6.94 -3.91 -8.58
N ALA A 584 -8.13 -4.49 -8.34
CA ALA A 584 -8.29 -5.64 -7.47
C ALA A 584 -7.38 -6.81 -7.87
N GLN A 585 -7.33 -7.18 -9.15
CA GLN A 585 -6.44 -8.25 -9.64
C GLN A 585 -4.95 -7.93 -9.36
N SER A 586 -4.53 -6.68 -9.53
CA SER A 586 -3.16 -6.23 -9.23
C SER A 586 -2.84 -6.32 -7.73
N GLU A 587 -3.70 -5.80 -6.86
CA GLU A 587 -3.47 -5.85 -5.41
C GLU A 587 -3.57 -7.29 -4.86
N PHE A 588 -4.48 -8.12 -5.40
CA PHE A 588 -4.55 -9.55 -5.08
C PHE A 588 -3.29 -10.32 -5.52
N THR A 589 -2.71 -9.96 -6.68
CA THR A 589 -1.43 -10.55 -7.14
C THR A 589 -0.28 -10.11 -6.23
N ALA A 590 -0.27 -8.86 -5.77
CA ALA A 590 0.69 -8.37 -4.79
C ALA A 590 0.54 -9.11 -3.44
N ALA A 591 -0.68 -9.37 -2.98
CA ALA A 591 -0.96 -10.15 -1.79
C ALA A 591 -0.45 -11.60 -1.90
N PHE A 592 -0.73 -12.29 -3.01
CA PHE A 592 -0.26 -13.65 -3.27
C PHE A 592 1.27 -13.74 -3.23
N ASN A 593 1.95 -12.86 -3.98
CA ASN A 593 3.41 -12.87 -4.05
C ASN A 593 4.08 -12.58 -2.69
N GLN A 594 3.46 -11.76 -1.84
CA GLN A 594 3.97 -11.49 -0.49
C GLN A 594 3.63 -12.61 0.51
N ALA A 595 2.53 -13.34 0.31
CA ALA A 595 2.15 -14.48 1.12
C ALA A 595 3.03 -15.71 0.85
N GLU A 596 3.29 -16.07 -0.43
CA GLU A 596 4.23 -17.16 -0.76
C GLU A 596 5.67 -16.84 -0.33
N ALA A 597 6.07 -15.56 -0.33
CA ALA A 597 7.39 -15.11 0.11
C ALA A 597 7.60 -15.11 1.64
N LEU A 598 6.60 -15.52 2.43
CA LEU A 598 6.76 -15.76 3.87
C LEU A 598 7.57 -17.05 4.07
N THR A 599 8.62 -16.98 4.89
CA THR A 599 9.51 -18.09 5.21
C THR A 599 8.88 -19.09 6.17
N GLU A 600 8.22 -18.59 7.22
CA GLU A 600 7.57 -19.42 8.24
C GLU A 600 6.29 -20.09 7.69
N PRO A 601 6.23 -21.44 7.65
CA PRO A 601 5.12 -22.15 7.02
C PRO A 601 3.74 -21.81 7.60
N GLU A 602 3.64 -21.57 8.92
CA GLU A 602 2.37 -21.18 9.54
C GLU A 602 1.93 -19.76 9.11
N MET A 603 2.86 -18.80 9.04
CA MET A 603 2.54 -17.43 8.60
C MET A 603 2.14 -17.42 7.12
N ARG A 604 2.85 -18.19 6.27
CA ARG A 604 2.50 -18.44 4.87
C ARG A 604 1.11 -19.05 4.73
N ALA A 605 0.80 -20.12 5.47
CA ALA A 605 -0.51 -20.78 5.48
C ALA A 605 -1.64 -19.83 5.91
N ASN A 606 -1.41 -19.02 6.95
CA ASN A 606 -2.37 -18.06 7.46
C ASN A 606 -2.66 -16.93 6.44
N ALA A 607 -1.64 -16.36 5.79
CA ALA A 607 -1.82 -15.38 4.72
C ALA A 607 -2.47 -16.00 3.47
N LEU A 608 -2.09 -17.24 3.15
CA LEU A 608 -2.73 -18.25 2.28
C LEU A 608 -4.26 -18.22 2.36
N PHE A 609 -4.74 -18.56 3.55
CA PHE A 609 -6.16 -18.66 3.85
C PHE A 609 -6.88 -17.31 3.90
N TYR A 610 -6.22 -16.26 4.40
CA TYR A 610 -6.78 -14.92 4.40
C TYR A 610 -7.08 -14.46 2.97
N LEU A 611 -6.11 -14.64 2.06
CA LEU A 611 -6.27 -14.40 0.62
C LEU A 611 -7.36 -15.28 -0.01
N ALA A 612 -7.44 -16.57 0.36
CA ALA A 612 -8.51 -17.45 -0.10
C ALA A 612 -9.91 -17.00 0.36
N GLN A 613 -10.05 -16.50 1.60
CA GLN A 613 -11.30 -15.90 2.09
C GLN A 613 -11.68 -14.69 1.25
N ASP A 614 -10.76 -13.74 1.04
CA ASP A 614 -11.04 -12.50 0.30
C ASP A 614 -11.35 -12.76 -1.19
N LEU A 615 -10.66 -13.69 -1.85
CA LEU A 615 -10.97 -14.11 -3.22
C LEU A 615 -12.37 -14.74 -3.33
N ALA A 616 -12.76 -15.59 -2.37
CA ALA A 616 -14.10 -16.17 -2.32
C ALA A 616 -15.20 -15.12 -2.12
N LEU A 617 -14.94 -14.10 -1.28
CA LEU A 617 -15.85 -12.96 -1.07
C LEU A 617 -15.91 -12.02 -2.29
N ALA A 618 -14.79 -11.85 -3.02
CA ALA A 618 -14.72 -11.08 -4.25
C ALA A 618 -15.30 -11.82 -5.48
N GLY A 619 -15.57 -13.12 -5.35
CA GLY A 619 -16.24 -13.96 -6.35
C GLY A 619 -15.34 -14.95 -7.10
N ASP A 620 -14.01 -14.86 -6.99
CA ASP A 620 -13.08 -15.84 -7.58
C ASP A 620 -12.97 -17.09 -6.69
N ARG A 621 -14.06 -17.87 -6.67
CA ARG A 621 -14.15 -19.14 -5.96
C ARG A 621 -13.16 -20.18 -6.48
N GLN A 622 -12.70 -20.09 -7.73
CA GLN A 622 -11.78 -21.07 -8.31
C GLN A 622 -10.34 -20.85 -7.80
N ALA A 623 -9.84 -19.62 -7.81
CA ALA A 623 -8.54 -19.31 -7.20
C ALA A 623 -8.58 -19.54 -5.68
N ALA A 624 -9.66 -19.13 -5.01
CA ALA A 624 -9.84 -19.36 -3.58
C ALA A 624 -9.80 -20.85 -3.20
N ALA A 625 -10.50 -21.71 -3.95
CA ALA A 625 -10.47 -23.16 -3.73
C ALA A 625 -9.08 -23.77 -4.01
N LYS A 626 -8.36 -23.29 -5.03
CA LYS A 626 -6.97 -23.70 -5.30
C LYS A 626 -6.04 -23.37 -4.13
N LEU A 627 -6.13 -22.18 -3.55
CA LEU A 627 -5.32 -21.79 -2.39
C LEU A 627 -5.68 -22.61 -1.15
N ALA A 628 -6.96 -22.73 -0.81
CA ALA A 628 -7.41 -23.51 0.33
C ALA A 628 -7.01 -25.00 0.21
N ALA A 629 -7.04 -25.57 -0.99
CA ALA A 629 -6.51 -26.90 -1.26
C ALA A 629 -4.99 -26.96 -1.06
N ALA A 630 -4.22 -26.06 -1.70
CA ALA A 630 -2.76 -26.05 -1.62
C ALA A 630 -2.21 -25.86 -0.19
N VAL A 631 -2.91 -25.09 0.66
CA VAL A 631 -2.54 -24.96 2.08
C VAL A 631 -2.97 -26.17 2.91
N THR A 632 -3.98 -26.93 2.50
CA THR A 632 -4.42 -28.16 3.22
C THR A 632 -3.83 -29.46 2.69
N SER A 633 -2.94 -29.38 1.69
CA SER A 633 -2.28 -30.52 1.03
C SER A 633 -0.75 -30.39 0.92
N LYS A 634 -0.12 -29.41 1.60
CA LYS A 634 1.34 -29.23 1.68
C LYS A 634 1.96 -29.84 2.97
N ASP A 635 1.12 -30.41 3.84
CA ASP A 635 1.43 -31.13 5.09
C ASP A 635 0.74 -32.52 5.13
#